data_AF-A0A8C5N6N9-F1
#
_entry.id   AF-A0A8C5N6N9-F1
#
_cell.length_a   1.000
_cell.length_b   1.000
_cell.length_c   1.000
_cell.angle_alpha   90.00
_cell.angle_beta   90.00
_cell.angle_gamma   90.00
#
_symmetry.space_group_name_H-M   'P 1'
#
loop_
_entity.id
_entity.type
_entity.pdbx_description
1 polymer ?
#
loop_
_entity_poly.entity_id
_entity_poly.type
_entity_poly.pdbx_seq_one_letter_code
_entity_poly.pdbx_strand_id
1 'polypeptide(L)'
;FSALQRKTHPDDFDVDQFVAECRKQVQLEEMREDLELYYKLLKTAMVELINKDYADFVNLSTNLVGMDKALNQLSVPLGQLREEVMSLRSYVSEVIQAIDNQLSKQEDLQKKKVCVLRLIQVVRSVEKIEKILHSQNSKESNSLEISSPLLAGQILERIATEFNQLQFHAVQSKGMPLLDKVRPRIAGITSMLQQSLEGLLIEGLQTTNVDMVRHCLRTYATIDKTKDAEALVGQVLVKPYMDQVIVEETVKSSPGGLQLMYSQLLDFVPHHCKLLKDVTGGAISSAKADTVPGYDFLVNSVWPEITKGIEERLAFLFNPGNPDLFYERYSATMDFVRRFERQCSSQASVKRLRLHSSYTSFHNKWNLPVYFQLRYKEIAGHLENALSDGLEAAPAGSVFHLQVSEVLWSCLVKCWSDKVYLSPLAHRFWKLTMQLYSRYATFLEEVLTKTPSTEVTKEPTRPLPSSASSTSSRTSMDEGGSESGSPASLSTKQLVYIAADIQKLQELIPELSTMVQQRLETIGFKNFTVSDALGDSKACLSSSVPTLNNRMTQHLTERCCRFLKSASEVPRLYRRTNKDLPVRASAYMDNALRPLHQLLTDSSGCNFTEFCIFQLVFRYFETISEVLSSVRKMEESLKRLKQARKGASTATASGSNGGPSDDTKIRLQLALDVEYLGEQIQKMGLQPCDITMFSTLMELVREARELAE
;
A
#
# COMPACT_ATOMS: atom_id res chain seq x y z
N PHE A 1 59.76 -67.63 -71.47
CA PHE A 1 59.45 -66.28 -72.00
C PHE A 1 58.47 -65.54 -71.11
N SER A 2 57.32 -66.14 -70.77
CA SER A 2 56.36 -65.75 -69.72
C SER A 2 56.96 -65.71 -68.28
N ALA A 3 58.01 -64.90 -68.06
CA ALA A 3 58.71 -64.79 -66.78
C ALA A 3 59.51 -63.48 -66.60
N LEU A 4 60.25 -63.04 -67.62
CA LEU A 4 61.47 -62.24 -67.42
C LEU A 4 61.29 -60.74 -67.13
N GLN A 5 60.05 -60.24 -67.07
CA GLN A 5 59.76 -58.79 -67.08
C GLN A 5 59.90 -58.09 -65.70
N ARG A 6 60.48 -58.73 -64.68
CA ARG A 6 60.69 -58.15 -63.34
C ARG A 6 62.13 -57.66 -63.13
N LYS A 7 62.30 -56.33 -63.24
CA LYS A 7 63.39 -55.42 -62.78
C LYS A 7 63.10 -54.05 -63.46
N THR A 8 63.47 -52.85 -63.01
CA THR A 8 64.33 -52.34 -61.91
C THR A 8 63.93 -50.88 -61.60
N HIS A 9 64.54 -50.22 -60.62
CA HIS A 9 64.70 -48.74 -60.59
C HIS A 9 66.12 -48.36 -60.11
N PRO A 10 66.70 -47.20 -60.49
CA PRO A 10 68.16 -47.05 -60.57
C PRO A 10 68.79 -45.76 -59.97
N ASP A 11 69.85 -45.94 -59.17
CA ASP A 11 70.92 -44.95 -58.93
C ASP A 11 72.27 -45.57 -59.43
N ASP A 12 73.22 -44.74 -59.89
CA ASP A 12 74.56 -45.02 -60.48
C ASP A 12 74.69 -45.67 -61.90
N PHE A 13 75.61 -45.14 -62.75
CA PHE A 13 76.05 -45.70 -64.07
C PHE A 13 77.34 -45.02 -64.64
N ASP A 14 78.04 -45.63 -65.63
CA ASP A 14 79.31 -45.13 -66.25
C ASP A 14 79.57 -45.66 -67.70
N VAL A 15 80.41 -45.01 -68.54
CA VAL A 15 80.65 -45.30 -69.99
C VAL A 15 82.02 -44.81 -70.54
N ASP A 16 82.71 -45.59 -71.40
CA ASP A 16 83.98 -45.20 -72.10
C ASP A 16 84.22 -45.88 -73.49
N GLN A 17 85.36 -45.56 -74.14
CA GLN A 17 86.22 -46.38 -75.03
C GLN A 17 85.84 -46.63 -76.51
N PHE A 18 84.57 -46.57 -76.89
CA PHE A 18 83.98 -47.55 -77.84
C PHE A 18 84.59 -47.71 -79.30
N VAL A 19 84.21 -48.83 -79.98
CA VAL A 19 84.35 -49.23 -81.41
C VAL A 19 85.75 -49.64 -81.92
N ALA A 20 85.96 -50.96 -81.99
CA ALA A 20 87.12 -51.69 -82.54
C ALA A 20 87.41 -51.67 -84.07
N GLU A 21 87.54 -50.53 -84.76
CA GLU A 21 88.15 -50.47 -86.14
C GLU A 21 87.20 -50.00 -87.29
N CYS A 22 87.20 -50.79 -88.38
CA CYS A 22 86.28 -50.85 -89.53
C CYS A 22 86.68 -50.22 -90.91
N ARG A 23 87.91 -49.75 -91.20
CA ARG A 23 88.28 -48.92 -92.41
C ARG A 23 88.73 -49.59 -93.76
N LYS A 24 87.88 -49.51 -94.84
CA LYS A 24 88.19 -49.37 -96.30
C LYS A 24 88.11 -50.55 -97.36
N GLN A 25 87.46 -51.70 -97.12
CA GLN A 25 86.99 -52.74 -98.08
C GLN A 25 85.88 -53.67 -97.50
N VAL A 26 86.20 -54.43 -96.42
CA VAL A 26 85.59 -55.66 -95.79
C VAL A 26 84.12 -55.66 -95.27
N GLN A 27 83.71 -56.50 -94.28
CA GLN A 27 84.42 -57.38 -93.33
C GLN A 27 84.19 -56.90 -91.86
N LEU A 28 85.18 -56.89 -90.95
CA LEU A 28 85.04 -56.16 -89.64
C LEU A 28 84.56 -54.72 -89.91
N GLU A 29 85.04 -54.24 -91.04
CA GLU A 29 84.68 -53.05 -91.78
C GLU A 29 83.19 -52.81 -92.06
N GLU A 30 82.34 -53.83 -92.07
CA GLU A 30 80.88 -53.69 -92.08
C GLU A 30 80.21 -54.37 -90.86
N MET A 31 81.01 -54.85 -89.89
CA MET A 31 80.61 -55.66 -88.74
C MET A 31 80.07 -54.80 -87.59
N ARG A 32 78.90 -55.06 -87.03
CA ARG A 32 77.90 -56.12 -87.37
C ARG A 32 78.46 -57.56 -87.26
N GLU A 33 78.76 -58.38 -88.27
CA GLU A 33 77.99 -58.66 -89.51
C GLU A 33 76.62 -59.29 -89.15
N ASP A 34 76.57 -59.81 -87.92
CA ASP A 34 75.41 -60.28 -87.17
C ASP A 34 75.24 -59.41 -85.90
N LEU A 35 75.17 -60.00 -84.70
CA LEU A 35 75.03 -59.53 -83.28
C LEU A 35 74.63 -58.06 -82.93
N GLU A 36 75.05 -57.07 -83.70
CA GLU A 36 74.41 -55.75 -83.89
C GLU A 36 73.00 -55.84 -84.54
N LEU A 37 72.77 -56.82 -85.43
CA LEU A 37 72.14 -58.08 -85.03
C LEU A 37 71.14 -57.99 -83.86
N TYR A 38 71.37 -58.85 -82.87
CA TYR A 38 70.65 -59.06 -81.61
C TYR A 38 70.59 -57.86 -80.61
N TYR A 39 70.52 -56.59 -81.04
CA TYR A 39 70.38 -55.42 -80.13
C TYR A 39 69.17 -54.46 -80.36
N LYS A 40 67.95 -54.90 -80.77
CA LYS A 40 66.70 -54.07 -80.92
C LYS A 40 65.33 -54.59 -80.36
N LEU A 41 65.09 -55.90 -80.11
CA LEU A 41 64.49 -56.35 -78.81
C LEU A 41 65.61 -55.97 -77.85
N LEU A 42 66.86 -56.38 -78.11
CA LEU A 42 67.45 -57.56 -78.81
C LEU A 42 67.12 -57.94 -80.32
N LYS A 43 66.02 -58.58 -80.77
CA LYS A 43 65.35 -58.52 -82.14
C LYS A 43 64.45 -57.29 -82.45
N THR A 44 63.18 -57.30 -82.00
CA THR A 44 62.18 -56.23 -82.19
C THR A 44 61.64 -55.53 -80.91
N ALA A 45 61.38 -56.25 -79.82
CA ALA A 45 60.33 -55.87 -78.85
C ALA A 45 60.50 -54.61 -77.98
N MET A 46 61.70 -54.05 -77.72
CA MET A 46 61.73 -52.73 -77.08
C MET A 46 61.21 -51.68 -78.05
N VAL A 47 61.55 -51.82 -79.35
CA VAL A 47 60.95 -51.03 -80.43
C VAL A 47 59.47 -51.38 -80.62
N GLU A 48 58.94 -52.56 -80.26
CA GLU A 48 57.49 -52.86 -80.35
C GLU A 48 56.67 -52.44 -79.14
N LEU A 49 57.18 -52.54 -77.91
CA LEU A 49 56.47 -52.08 -76.70
C LEU A 49 56.59 -50.56 -76.55
N ILE A 50 57.66 -49.97 -77.11
CA ILE A 50 57.60 -48.60 -77.62
C ILE A 50 56.54 -48.57 -78.74
N ASN A 51 56.80 -48.89 -80.02
CA ASN A 51 55.89 -48.60 -81.16
C ASN A 51 54.39 -48.89 -80.99
N LYS A 52 53.98 -49.88 -80.19
CA LYS A 52 52.57 -50.14 -79.87
C LYS A 52 52.01 -49.02 -78.97
N ASP A 53 52.56 -48.85 -77.78
CA ASP A 53 52.09 -47.86 -76.83
C ASP A 53 52.66 -46.45 -77.16
N TYR A 54 53.62 -46.34 -78.10
CA TYR A 54 54.23 -45.15 -78.74
C TYR A 54 53.54 -44.77 -80.04
N ALA A 55 52.79 -45.66 -80.70
CA ALA A 55 51.73 -45.19 -81.58
C ALA A 55 50.78 -44.32 -80.74
N ASP A 56 50.38 -44.79 -79.56
CA ASP A 56 49.58 -44.00 -78.63
C ASP A 56 50.38 -42.90 -77.90
N PHE A 57 51.67 -43.06 -77.58
CA PHE A 57 52.48 -42.04 -76.89
C PHE A 57 53.01 -40.96 -77.85
N VAL A 58 53.16 -41.23 -79.15
CA VAL A 58 53.48 -40.23 -80.19
C VAL A 58 52.22 -39.70 -80.84
N ASN A 59 51.10 -40.43 -80.91
CA ASN A 59 49.81 -39.79 -81.12
C ASN A 59 49.52 -38.86 -79.93
N LEU A 60 49.61 -39.30 -78.68
CA LEU A 60 49.39 -38.43 -77.51
C LEU A 60 50.42 -37.30 -77.44
N SER A 61 51.72 -37.56 -77.62
CA SER A 61 52.75 -36.50 -77.55
C SER A 61 52.83 -35.60 -78.78
N THR A 62 52.44 -36.02 -79.99
CA THR A 62 52.31 -35.12 -81.16
C THR A 62 50.98 -34.38 -81.13
N ASN A 63 49.92 -35.03 -80.65
CA ASN A 63 48.68 -34.33 -80.32
C ASN A 63 48.95 -33.30 -79.22
N LEU A 64 49.81 -33.55 -78.22
CA LEU A 64 50.27 -32.57 -77.20
C LEU A 64 51.22 -31.49 -77.76
N VAL A 65 52.21 -31.87 -78.58
CA VAL A 65 53.16 -30.98 -79.29
C VAL A 65 52.47 -30.41 -80.54
N GLY A 66 51.37 -29.72 -80.24
CA GLY A 66 50.26 -29.49 -81.14
C GLY A 66 49.04 -29.03 -80.34
N MET A 67 48.79 -29.62 -79.17
CA MET A 67 47.76 -29.22 -78.21
C MET A 67 48.11 -27.89 -77.60
N ASP A 68 49.38 -27.52 -77.38
CA ASP A 68 49.67 -26.12 -77.02
C ASP A 68 49.23 -25.15 -78.13
N LYS A 69 49.33 -25.53 -79.41
CA LYS A 69 48.82 -24.70 -80.52
C LYS A 69 47.30 -24.77 -80.65
N ALA A 70 46.68 -25.94 -80.48
CA ALA A 70 45.23 -26.13 -80.57
C ALA A 70 44.50 -25.54 -79.35
N LEU A 71 45.08 -25.65 -78.15
CA LEU A 71 44.64 -25.02 -76.91
C LEU A 71 44.84 -23.51 -76.98
N ASN A 72 45.85 -22.98 -77.68
CA ASN A 72 45.93 -21.54 -77.97
C ASN A 72 44.95 -21.10 -79.08
N GLN A 73 44.72 -21.93 -80.10
CA GLN A 73 43.66 -21.75 -81.11
C GLN A 73 42.25 -21.93 -80.52
N LEU A 74 42.11 -22.45 -79.30
CA LEU A 74 40.87 -22.51 -78.55
C LEU A 74 40.81 -21.44 -77.45
N SER A 75 41.92 -21.14 -76.76
CA SER A 75 41.96 -20.14 -75.68
C SER A 75 41.81 -18.72 -76.22
N VAL A 76 42.28 -18.43 -77.44
CA VAL A 76 42.02 -17.13 -78.09
C VAL A 76 40.53 -16.99 -78.45
N PRO A 77 39.86 -17.90 -79.17
CA PRO A 77 38.41 -17.84 -79.37
C PRO A 77 37.57 -17.96 -78.09
N LEU A 78 37.98 -18.73 -77.08
CA LEU A 78 37.29 -18.79 -75.78
C LEU A 78 37.51 -17.50 -74.96
N GLY A 79 38.66 -16.84 -75.12
CA GLY A 79 38.93 -15.50 -74.59
C GLY A 79 38.08 -14.44 -75.27
N GLN A 80 38.03 -14.45 -76.61
CA GLN A 80 37.17 -13.58 -77.42
C GLN A 80 35.69 -13.81 -77.09
N LEU A 81 35.22 -15.06 -77.05
CA LEU A 81 33.84 -15.40 -76.65
C LEU A 81 33.55 -14.98 -75.20
N ARG A 82 34.53 -15.06 -74.29
CA ARG A 82 34.40 -14.53 -72.93
C ARG A 82 34.31 -13.00 -72.92
N GLU A 83 35.03 -12.30 -73.78
CA GLU A 83 34.96 -10.83 -73.93
C GLU A 83 33.65 -10.39 -74.61
N GLU A 84 33.16 -11.13 -75.62
CA GLU A 84 31.84 -10.96 -76.22
C GLU A 84 30.72 -11.21 -75.20
N VAL A 85 30.79 -12.28 -74.40
CA VAL A 85 29.83 -12.55 -73.33
C VAL A 85 29.92 -11.50 -72.21
N MET A 86 31.11 -11.01 -71.87
CA MET A 86 31.29 -9.95 -70.86
C MET A 86 30.75 -8.59 -71.35
N SER A 87 30.98 -8.24 -72.63
CA SER A 87 30.49 -7.00 -73.23
C SER A 87 28.99 -7.05 -73.51
N LEU A 88 28.45 -8.18 -73.97
CA LEU A 88 27.01 -8.41 -74.07
C LEU A 88 26.34 -8.38 -72.69
N ARG A 89 26.98 -8.90 -71.64
CA ARG A 89 26.50 -8.78 -70.26
C ARG A 89 26.54 -7.32 -69.77
N SER A 90 27.56 -6.53 -70.14
CA SER A 90 27.60 -5.09 -69.84
C SER A 90 26.43 -4.39 -70.53
N TYR A 91 26.27 -4.57 -71.83
CA TYR A 91 25.20 -3.99 -72.63
C TYR A 91 23.80 -4.37 -72.10
N VAL A 92 23.58 -5.65 -71.74
CA VAL A 92 22.32 -6.09 -71.10
C VAL A 92 22.13 -5.44 -69.72
N SER A 93 23.18 -5.28 -68.92
CA SER A 93 23.12 -4.57 -67.64
C SER A 93 22.84 -3.07 -67.79
N GLU A 94 23.39 -2.43 -68.83
CA GLU A 94 23.14 -1.03 -69.19
C GLU A 94 21.70 -0.82 -69.67
N VAL A 95 21.17 -1.75 -70.48
CA VAL A 95 19.77 -1.78 -70.91
C VAL A 95 18.81 -2.01 -69.73
N ILE A 96 19.12 -2.93 -68.81
CA ILE A 96 18.35 -3.13 -67.57
C ILE A 96 18.36 -1.85 -66.73
N GLN A 97 19.53 -1.26 -66.50
CA GLN A 97 19.66 -0.01 -65.73
C GLN A 97 18.91 1.15 -66.40
N ALA A 98 18.87 1.21 -67.73
CA ALA A 98 18.08 2.19 -68.48
C ALA A 98 16.57 1.96 -68.35
N ILE A 99 16.12 0.69 -68.35
CA ILE A 99 14.73 0.30 -68.10
C ILE A 99 14.31 0.67 -66.67
N ASP A 100 15.09 0.32 -65.66
CA ASP A 100 14.80 0.66 -64.25
C ASP A 100 14.75 2.19 -64.04
N ASN A 101 15.69 2.93 -64.64
CA ASN A 101 15.67 4.39 -64.64
C ASN A 101 14.41 4.96 -65.32
N GLN A 102 13.85 4.29 -66.32
CA GLN A 102 12.64 4.72 -67.02
C GLN A 102 11.36 4.31 -66.28
N LEU A 103 11.33 3.13 -65.66
CA LEU A 103 10.24 2.69 -64.77
C LEU A 103 10.13 3.59 -63.54
N SER A 104 11.27 3.93 -62.92
CA SER A 104 11.33 4.91 -61.83
C SER A 104 10.76 6.27 -62.24
N LYS A 105 11.18 6.83 -63.39
CA LYS A 105 10.60 8.06 -63.98
C LYS A 105 9.10 7.93 -64.23
N GLN A 106 8.62 6.78 -64.72
CA GLN A 106 7.21 6.54 -64.99
C GLN A 106 6.38 6.50 -63.69
N GLU A 107 6.87 5.85 -62.65
CA GLU A 107 6.24 5.82 -61.33
C GLU A 107 6.17 7.25 -60.74
N ASP A 108 7.25 8.01 -60.86
CA ASP A 108 7.34 9.40 -60.41
C ASP A 108 6.40 10.35 -61.17
N LEU A 109 6.28 10.18 -62.49
CA LEU A 109 5.30 10.89 -63.32
C LEU A 109 3.86 10.51 -62.94
N GLN A 110 3.59 9.23 -62.61
CA GLN A 110 2.28 8.79 -62.17
C GLN A 110 1.93 9.35 -60.78
N LYS A 111 2.87 9.36 -59.82
CA LYS A 111 2.73 10.04 -58.51
C LYS A 111 2.39 11.53 -58.70
N LYS A 112 3.15 12.25 -59.55
CA LYS A 112 2.92 13.67 -59.87
C LYS A 112 1.55 13.89 -60.52
N LYS A 113 1.15 13.07 -61.49
CA LYS A 113 -0.16 13.11 -62.16
C LYS A 113 -1.33 12.92 -61.18
N VAL A 114 -1.26 11.92 -60.30
CA VAL A 114 -2.27 11.67 -59.26
C VAL A 114 -2.37 12.86 -58.31
N CYS A 115 -1.24 13.46 -57.92
CA CYS A 115 -1.23 14.62 -57.03
C CYS A 115 -1.86 15.87 -57.67
N VAL A 116 -1.57 16.14 -58.95
CA VAL A 116 -2.20 17.24 -59.72
C VAL A 116 -3.71 17.04 -59.83
N LEU A 117 -4.17 15.82 -60.12
CA LEU A 117 -5.61 15.52 -60.20
C LEU A 117 -6.33 15.72 -58.85
N ARG A 118 -5.71 15.34 -57.73
CA ARG A 118 -6.23 15.64 -56.38
C ARG A 118 -6.30 17.14 -56.12
N LEU A 119 -5.28 17.91 -56.50
CA LEU A 119 -5.27 19.37 -56.34
C LEU A 119 -6.34 20.08 -57.18
N ILE A 120 -6.60 19.61 -58.41
CA ILE A 120 -7.72 20.09 -59.23
C ILE A 120 -9.05 19.81 -58.53
N GLN A 121 -9.21 18.64 -57.91
CA GLN A 121 -10.44 18.30 -57.16
C GLN A 121 -10.60 19.14 -55.88
N VAL A 122 -9.51 19.44 -55.16
CA VAL A 122 -9.52 20.38 -54.02
C VAL A 122 -10.01 21.75 -54.45
N VAL A 123 -9.44 22.34 -55.52
CA VAL A 123 -9.85 23.67 -56.01
C VAL A 123 -11.30 23.68 -56.48
N ARG A 124 -11.74 22.67 -57.24
CA ARG A 124 -13.15 22.53 -57.66
C ARG A 124 -14.12 22.41 -56.48
N SER A 125 -13.74 21.70 -55.42
CA SER A 125 -14.58 21.54 -54.23
C SER A 125 -14.68 22.85 -53.44
N VAL A 126 -13.57 23.60 -53.31
CA VAL A 126 -13.55 24.96 -52.74
C VAL A 126 -14.46 25.89 -53.53
N GLU A 127 -14.33 25.97 -54.86
CA GLU A 127 -15.18 26.82 -55.71
C GLU A 127 -16.66 26.44 -55.68
N LYS A 128 -16.96 25.14 -55.56
CA LYS A 128 -18.33 24.62 -55.47
C LYS A 128 -18.97 24.99 -54.14
N ILE A 129 -18.25 24.84 -53.02
CA ILE A 129 -18.72 25.26 -51.70
C ILE A 129 -18.87 26.79 -51.63
N GLU A 130 -17.89 27.55 -52.12
CA GLU A 130 -17.98 29.02 -52.21
C GLU A 130 -19.22 29.46 -52.98
N LYS A 131 -19.55 28.85 -54.13
CA LYS A 131 -20.77 29.19 -54.90
C LYS A 131 -22.06 28.89 -54.13
N ILE A 132 -22.11 27.82 -53.34
CA ILE A 132 -23.29 27.48 -52.51
C ILE A 132 -23.40 28.43 -51.31
N LEU A 133 -22.28 28.90 -50.75
CA LEU A 133 -22.25 29.88 -49.66
C LEU A 133 -22.63 31.31 -50.12
N HIS A 134 -22.07 31.78 -51.23
CA HIS A 134 -22.36 33.14 -51.74
C HIS A 134 -23.81 33.29 -52.21
N SER A 135 -24.45 32.22 -52.69
CA SER A 135 -25.88 32.23 -53.05
C SER A 135 -26.84 32.23 -51.85
N GLN A 136 -26.36 32.07 -50.61
CA GLN A 136 -27.13 32.41 -49.42
C GLN A 136 -26.97 33.88 -49.02
N ASN A 137 -25.76 34.43 -49.10
CA ASN A 137 -25.51 35.84 -48.75
C ASN A 137 -26.12 36.84 -49.75
N SER A 138 -26.39 36.46 -50.99
CA SER A 138 -26.91 37.36 -52.04
C SER A 138 -28.42 37.65 -51.96
N LYS A 139 -29.05 37.54 -50.78
CA LYS A 139 -30.50 37.78 -50.58
C LYS A 139 -30.81 39.25 -50.28
N GLU A 140 -30.62 40.11 -51.27
CA GLU A 140 -31.28 41.43 -51.33
C GLU A 140 -32.50 41.41 -52.28
N SER A 141 -33.03 40.22 -52.58
CA SER A 141 -34.17 40.04 -53.49
C SER A 141 -35.05 38.85 -53.10
N ASN A 142 -36.37 39.04 -53.22
CA ASN A 142 -37.48 38.11 -52.98
C ASN A 142 -37.60 37.53 -51.56
N SER A 143 -38.54 38.10 -50.80
CA SER A 143 -38.55 38.13 -49.32
C SER A 143 -39.56 37.21 -48.62
N LEU A 144 -40.17 36.21 -49.30
CA LEU A 144 -41.32 35.47 -48.76
C LEU A 144 -41.26 33.92 -48.74
N GLU A 145 -40.31 33.28 -49.45
CA GLU A 145 -40.27 31.79 -49.50
C GLU A 145 -38.92 31.15 -49.08
N ILE A 146 -37.82 31.92 -49.05
CA ILE A 146 -36.46 31.38 -48.85
C ILE A 146 -35.96 31.53 -47.40
N SER A 147 -36.89 31.51 -46.44
CA SER A 147 -36.71 31.81 -45.02
C SER A 147 -37.22 30.71 -44.07
N SER A 148 -37.21 29.44 -44.50
CA SER A 148 -37.37 28.30 -43.58
C SER A 148 -36.00 27.80 -43.08
N PRO A 149 -35.76 27.73 -41.76
CA PRO A 149 -34.48 27.23 -41.22
C PRO A 149 -34.15 25.79 -41.63
N LEU A 150 -35.18 24.99 -41.98
CA LEU A 150 -35.02 23.63 -42.50
C LEU A 150 -34.32 23.59 -43.86
N LEU A 151 -34.60 24.54 -44.78
CA LEU A 151 -33.88 24.63 -46.05
C LEU A 151 -32.40 25.04 -45.84
N ALA A 152 -32.13 25.92 -44.88
CA ALA A 152 -30.76 26.26 -44.50
C ALA A 152 -30.00 25.03 -43.98
N GLY A 153 -30.63 24.25 -43.09
CA GLY A 153 -30.07 22.98 -42.56
C GLY A 153 -29.76 21.96 -43.66
N GLN A 154 -30.68 21.73 -44.59
CA GLN A 154 -30.47 20.80 -45.73
C GLN A 154 -29.34 21.25 -46.66
N ILE A 155 -29.21 22.56 -46.90
CA ILE A 155 -28.12 23.12 -47.71
C ILE A 155 -26.79 23.00 -46.97
N LEU A 156 -26.77 23.17 -45.64
CA LEU A 156 -25.57 22.95 -44.82
C LEU A 156 -25.13 21.49 -44.78
N GLU A 157 -26.05 20.52 -44.71
CA GLU A 157 -25.72 19.09 -44.78
C GLU A 157 -25.08 18.73 -46.15
N ARG A 158 -25.54 19.38 -47.23
CA ARG A 158 -24.91 19.30 -48.56
C ARG A 158 -23.54 20.00 -48.62
N ILE A 159 -23.35 21.12 -47.93
CA ILE A 159 -22.02 21.77 -47.83
C ILE A 159 -21.05 20.88 -47.04
N ALA A 160 -21.48 20.28 -45.93
CA ALA A 160 -20.65 19.42 -45.09
C ALA A 160 -20.16 18.15 -45.80
N THR A 161 -21.04 17.50 -46.57
CA THR A 161 -20.65 16.31 -47.37
C THR A 161 -19.64 16.62 -48.47
N GLU A 162 -19.66 17.81 -49.06
CA GLU A 162 -18.63 18.32 -49.98
C GLU A 162 -17.36 18.77 -49.23
N PHE A 163 -17.51 19.39 -48.06
CA PHE A 163 -16.42 19.83 -47.20
C PHE A 163 -15.58 18.64 -46.69
N ASN A 164 -16.22 17.51 -46.36
CA ASN A 164 -15.53 16.27 -46.02
C ASN A 164 -14.67 15.73 -47.16
N GLN A 165 -15.20 15.74 -48.40
CA GLN A 165 -14.44 15.34 -49.59
C GLN A 165 -13.25 16.27 -49.83
N LEU A 166 -13.46 17.58 -49.69
CA LEU A 166 -12.40 18.59 -49.72
C LEU A 166 -11.33 18.33 -48.65
N GLN A 167 -11.71 18.08 -47.39
CA GLN A 167 -10.80 17.82 -46.28
C GLN A 167 -10.00 16.52 -46.49
N PHE A 168 -10.65 15.45 -46.95
CA PHE A 168 -10.01 14.18 -47.31
C PHE A 168 -8.95 14.36 -48.41
N HIS A 169 -9.28 15.07 -49.49
CA HIS A 169 -8.32 15.35 -50.56
C HIS A 169 -7.21 16.32 -50.12
N ALA A 170 -7.51 17.32 -49.28
CA ALA A 170 -6.52 18.25 -48.75
C ALA A 170 -5.49 17.56 -47.85
N VAL A 171 -5.92 16.63 -46.98
CA VAL A 171 -5.03 15.81 -46.15
C VAL A 171 -4.13 14.91 -47.01
N GLN A 172 -4.67 14.31 -48.09
CA GLN A 172 -3.90 13.51 -49.04
C GLN A 172 -2.94 14.29 -49.96
N SER A 173 -3.00 15.62 -49.95
CA SER A 173 -2.11 16.53 -50.72
C SER A 173 -1.21 17.38 -49.82
N LYS A 174 -1.06 17.01 -48.55
CA LYS A 174 -0.19 17.68 -47.57
C LYS A 174 1.27 17.72 -48.05
N GLY A 175 1.90 18.89 -47.98
CA GLY A 175 3.27 19.14 -48.46
C GLY A 175 3.38 19.74 -49.87
N MET A 176 2.27 19.89 -50.61
CA MET A 176 2.28 20.55 -51.91
C MET A 176 2.17 22.08 -51.77
N PRO A 177 3.05 22.90 -52.37
CA PRO A 177 3.04 24.37 -52.21
C PRO A 177 1.79 25.05 -52.81
N LEU A 178 1.07 24.35 -53.68
CA LEU A 178 -0.22 24.80 -54.22
C LEU A 178 -1.35 24.67 -53.18
N LEU A 179 -1.26 23.70 -52.26
CA LEU A 179 -2.22 23.56 -51.16
C LEU A 179 -2.05 24.69 -50.14
N ASP A 180 -0.83 25.18 -49.88
CA ASP A 180 -0.59 26.31 -48.99
C ASP A 180 -1.27 27.59 -49.48
N LYS A 181 -1.38 27.80 -50.81
CA LYS A 181 -2.16 28.90 -51.40
C LYS A 181 -3.68 28.74 -51.27
N VAL A 182 -4.17 27.52 -51.13
CA VAL A 182 -5.61 27.21 -51.02
C VAL A 182 -6.06 27.09 -49.55
N ARG A 183 -5.15 26.80 -48.61
CA ARG A 183 -5.43 26.69 -47.16
C ARG A 183 -6.19 27.91 -46.59
N PRO A 184 -5.90 29.18 -46.97
CA PRO A 184 -6.69 30.32 -46.50
C PRO A 184 -8.16 30.30 -46.95
N ARG A 185 -8.44 29.87 -48.20
CA ARG A 185 -9.82 29.70 -48.70
C ARG A 185 -10.56 28.58 -47.96
N ILE A 186 -9.88 27.46 -47.71
CA ILE A 186 -10.43 26.35 -46.91
C ILE A 186 -10.76 26.84 -45.50
N ALA A 187 -9.85 27.58 -44.84
CA ALA A 187 -10.08 28.14 -43.51
C ALA A 187 -11.26 29.14 -43.49
N GLY A 188 -11.38 29.98 -44.52
CA GLY A 188 -12.54 30.89 -44.69
C GLY A 188 -13.85 30.12 -44.83
N ILE A 189 -13.90 29.07 -45.64
CA ILE A 189 -15.05 28.15 -45.74
C ILE A 189 -15.37 27.52 -44.38
N THR A 190 -14.36 27.02 -43.65
CA THR A 190 -14.54 26.43 -42.32
C THR A 190 -15.14 27.42 -41.33
N SER A 191 -14.65 28.67 -41.33
CA SER A 191 -15.16 29.74 -40.46
C SER A 191 -16.59 30.13 -40.81
N MET A 192 -16.93 30.28 -42.09
CA MET A 192 -18.29 30.60 -42.54
C MET A 192 -19.28 29.47 -42.24
N LEU A 193 -18.88 28.22 -42.46
CA LEU A 193 -19.71 27.05 -42.14
C LEU A 193 -19.92 26.92 -40.62
N GLN A 194 -18.86 27.13 -39.83
CA GLN A 194 -18.95 27.11 -38.38
C GLN A 194 -19.86 28.23 -37.85
N GLN A 195 -19.68 29.48 -38.28
CA GLN A 195 -20.55 30.59 -37.85
C GLN A 195 -22.02 30.37 -38.24
N SER A 196 -22.27 29.77 -39.41
CA SER A 196 -23.61 29.39 -39.86
C SER A 196 -24.23 28.29 -38.99
N LEU A 197 -23.43 27.29 -38.60
CA LEU A 197 -23.84 26.23 -37.69
C LEU A 197 -24.08 26.74 -36.27
N GLU A 198 -23.25 27.64 -35.77
CA GLU A 198 -23.40 28.25 -34.45
C GLU A 198 -24.72 29.03 -34.38
N GLY A 199 -25.02 29.85 -35.39
CA GLY A 199 -26.31 30.55 -35.50
C GLY A 199 -27.51 29.59 -35.51
N LEU A 200 -27.49 28.56 -36.37
CA LEU A 200 -28.56 27.56 -36.46
C LEU A 200 -28.73 26.72 -35.18
N LEU A 201 -27.65 26.44 -34.45
CA LEU A 201 -27.74 25.72 -33.17
C LEU A 201 -28.35 26.62 -32.08
N ILE A 202 -27.97 27.90 -32.03
CA ILE A 202 -28.52 28.86 -31.07
C ILE A 202 -30.02 29.11 -31.34
N GLU A 203 -30.40 29.39 -32.58
CA GLU A 203 -31.80 29.58 -32.98
C GLU A 203 -32.62 28.29 -32.75
N GLY A 204 -32.06 27.11 -33.05
CA GLY A 204 -32.71 25.82 -32.81
C GLY A 204 -32.96 25.52 -31.32
N LEU A 205 -32.03 25.90 -30.45
CA LEU A 205 -32.19 25.82 -28.99
C LEU A 205 -33.23 26.82 -28.47
N GLN A 206 -33.22 28.06 -28.95
CA GLN A 206 -34.17 29.11 -28.55
C GLN A 206 -35.61 28.82 -29.00
N THR A 207 -35.79 28.32 -30.22
CA THR A 207 -37.10 27.95 -30.79
C THR A 207 -37.57 26.56 -30.34
N THR A 208 -36.73 25.81 -29.62
CA THR A 208 -36.93 24.39 -29.24
C THR A 208 -37.18 23.43 -30.41
N ASN A 209 -36.71 23.77 -31.61
CA ASN A 209 -36.98 23.04 -32.84
C ASN A 209 -36.11 21.77 -32.96
N VAL A 210 -36.71 20.61 -32.66
CA VAL A 210 -36.07 19.28 -32.68
C VAL A 210 -35.38 18.98 -34.01
N ASP A 211 -36.05 19.23 -35.13
CA ASP A 211 -35.55 18.87 -36.46
C ASP A 211 -34.38 19.78 -36.86
N MET A 212 -34.46 21.07 -36.54
CA MET A 212 -33.40 22.04 -36.79
C MET A 212 -32.13 21.72 -35.99
N VAL A 213 -32.26 21.41 -34.70
CA VAL A 213 -31.14 20.95 -33.86
C VAL A 213 -30.58 19.62 -34.40
N ARG A 214 -31.43 18.68 -34.84
CA ARG A 214 -30.97 17.40 -35.43
C ARG A 214 -30.12 17.60 -36.68
N HIS A 215 -30.58 18.40 -37.66
CA HIS A 215 -29.80 18.66 -38.88
C HIS A 215 -28.49 19.40 -38.56
N CYS A 216 -28.52 20.35 -37.63
CA CYS A 216 -27.32 21.05 -37.20
C CYS A 216 -26.28 20.10 -36.56
N LEU A 217 -26.70 19.26 -35.61
CA LEU A 217 -25.81 18.29 -34.94
C LEU A 217 -25.33 17.19 -35.88
N ARG A 218 -26.14 16.74 -36.85
CA ARG A 218 -25.68 15.83 -37.92
C ARG A 218 -24.63 16.49 -38.80
N THR A 219 -24.78 17.77 -39.10
CA THR A 219 -23.82 18.54 -39.91
C THR A 219 -22.49 18.73 -39.16
N TYR A 220 -22.52 19.10 -37.87
CA TYR A 220 -21.33 19.15 -37.00
C TYR A 220 -20.62 17.78 -36.87
N ALA A 221 -21.38 16.69 -36.77
CA ALA A 221 -20.84 15.34 -36.70
C ALA A 221 -20.25 14.89 -38.05
N THR A 222 -20.83 15.35 -39.17
CA THR A 222 -20.28 15.12 -40.50
C THR A 222 -18.90 15.76 -40.62
N ILE A 223 -18.73 17.03 -40.26
CA ILE A 223 -17.45 17.77 -40.39
C ILE A 223 -16.44 17.52 -39.25
N ASP A 224 -16.62 16.47 -38.44
CA ASP A 224 -15.75 16.10 -37.29
C ASP A 224 -15.53 17.23 -36.26
N LYS A 225 -16.55 18.09 -36.07
CA LYS A 225 -16.55 19.23 -35.13
C LYS A 225 -17.58 19.06 -34.00
N THR A 226 -17.82 17.82 -33.55
CA THR A 226 -18.76 17.53 -32.46
C THR A 226 -18.44 18.33 -31.18
N LYS A 227 -17.15 18.43 -30.85
CA LYS A 227 -16.65 19.18 -29.69
C LYS A 227 -16.97 20.68 -29.74
N ASP A 228 -17.03 21.28 -30.92
CA ASP A 228 -17.32 22.70 -31.07
C ASP A 228 -18.79 22.98 -30.75
N ALA A 229 -19.70 22.09 -31.18
CA ALA A 229 -21.10 22.13 -30.79
C ALA A 229 -21.31 21.88 -29.28
N GLU A 230 -20.56 20.94 -28.69
CA GLU A 230 -20.57 20.71 -27.24
C GLU A 230 -20.06 21.93 -26.46
N ALA A 231 -19.00 22.59 -26.94
CA ALA A 231 -18.50 23.83 -26.35
C ALA A 231 -19.50 25.00 -26.49
N LEU A 232 -20.19 25.12 -27.64
CA LEU A 232 -21.21 26.15 -27.86
C LEU A 232 -22.42 25.95 -26.94
N VAL A 233 -22.91 24.71 -26.80
CA VAL A 233 -23.97 24.37 -25.83
C VAL A 233 -23.53 24.73 -24.41
N GLY A 234 -22.27 24.44 -24.05
CA GLY A 234 -21.67 24.87 -22.79
C GLY A 234 -21.77 26.39 -22.59
N GLN A 235 -21.30 27.17 -23.57
CA GLN A 235 -21.24 28.64 -23.46
C GLN A 235 -22.61 29.34 -23.52
N VAL A 236 -23.54 28.86 -24.35
CA VAL A 236 -24.81 29.57 -24.63
C VAL A 236 -25.97 29.07 -23.76
N LEU A 237 -26.04 27.77 -23.45
CA LEU A 237 -27.16 27.18 -22.69
C LEU A 237 -26.80 26.90 -21.24
N VAL A 238 -25.63 26.29 -20.99
CA VAL A 238 -25.24 25.85 -19.65
C VAL A 238 -24.74 27.03 -18.81
N LYS A 239 -23.68 27.69 -19.29
CA LYS A 239 -22.97 28.73 -18.56
C LYS A 239 -23.89 29.83 -17.99
N PRO A 240 -24.82 30.47 -18.73
CA PRO A 240 -25.64 31.55 -18.16
C PRO A 240 -26.56 31.07 -17.01
N TYR A 241 -26.98 29.80 -16.99
CA TYR A 241 -27.72 29.23 -15.86
C TYR A 241 -26.79 28.97 -14.66
N MET A 242 -25.61 28.39 -14.91
CA MET A 242 -24.61 28.18 -13.85
C MET A 242 -24.11 29.50 -13.25
N ASP A 243 -23.97 30.53 -14.08
CA ASP A 243 -23.60 31.89 -13.67
C ASP A 243 -24.68 32.59 -12.80
N GLN A 244 -25.94 32.12 -12.86
CA GLN A 244 -27.07 32.61 -12.03
C GLN A 244 -27.26 31.78 -10.75
N VAL A 245 -27.07 30.46 -10.80
CA VAL A 245 -27.28 29.54 -9.66
C VAL A 245 -26.07 29.50 -8.72
N ILE A 246 -24.85 29.53 -9.26
CA ILE A 246 -23.62 29.41 -8.47
C ILE A 246 -23.23 30.80 -7.95
N VAL A 247 -23.82 31.22 -6.82
CA VAL A 247 -23.61 32.52 -6.19
C VAL A 247 -23.17 32.34 -4.73
N GLU A 248 -22.02 32.93 -4.39
CA GLU A 248 -21.38 32.76 -3.06
C GLU A 248 -22.25 33.29 -1.92
N GLU A 249 -22.93 34.43 -2.11
CA GLU A 249 -23.81 35.03 -1.10
C GLU A 249 -25.00 34.13 -0.75
N THR A 250 -25.64 33.51 -1.76
CA THR A 250 -26.76 32.58 -1.58
C THR A 250 -26.35 31.34 -0.78
N VAL A 251 -25.13 30.82 -1.01
CA VAL A 251 -24.57 29.66 -0.30
C VAL A 251 -24.18 30.01 1.14
N LYS A 252 -23.74 31.24 1.42
CA LYS A 252 -23.35 31.71 2.76
C LYS A 252 -24.53 32.15 3.63
N SER A 253 -25.56 32.76 3.04
CA SER A 253 -26.63 33.44 3.79
C SER A 253 -27.72 32.50 4.31
N SER A 254 -27.86 31.31 3.74
CA SER A 254 -28.93 30.36 4.07
C SER A 254 -28.38 29.09 4.72
N PRO A 255 -28.90 28.63 5.87
CA PRO A 255 -28.56 27.31 6.41
C PRO A 255 -29.01 26.24 5.41
N GLY A 256 -28.07 25.43 4.91
CA GLY A 256 -28.32 24.47 3.83
C GLY A 256 -28.29 25.05 2.41
N GLY A 257 -27.91 26.32 2.20
CA GLY A 257 -27.86 26.97 0.88
C GLY A 257 -27.04 26.20 -0.17
N LEU A 258 -25.96 25.52 0.26
CA LEU A 258 -25.18 24.62 -0.60
C LEU A 258 -26.00 23.44 -1.15
N GLN A 259 -26.89 22.85 -0.35
CA GLN A 259 -27.75 21.74 -0.77
C GLN A 259 -28.85 22.22 -1.72
N LEU A 260 -29.43 23.40 -1.46
CA LEU A 260 -30.43 24.03 -2.34
C LEU A 260 -29.84 24.35 -3.72
N MET A 261 -28.63 24.93 -3.76
CA MET A 261 -27.88 25.13 -5.00
C MET A 261 -27.63 23.79 -5.73
N TYR A 262 -27.23 22.73 -5.02
CA TYR A 262 -27.04 21.42 -5.66
C TYR A 262 -28.33 20.80 -6.21
N SER A 263 -29.51 21.02 -5.61
CA SER A 263 -30.79 20.65 -6.26
C SER A 263 -31.01 21.45 -7.54
N GLN A 264 -30.86 22.77 -7.52
CA GLN A 264 -31.05 23.62 -8.71
C GLN A 264 -30.09 23.27 -9.86
N LEU A 265 -28.85 22.83 -9.55
CA LEU A 265 -27.90 22.32 -10.53
C LEU A 265 -28.30 20.94 -11.09
N LEU A 266 -28.91 20.06 -10.28
CA LEU A 266 -29.42 18.77 -10.73
C LEU A 266 -30.71 18.92 -11.55
N ASP A 267 -31.54 19.91 -11.27
CA ASP A 267 -32.77 20.21 -12.02
C ASP A 267 -32.48 20.77 -13.43
N PHE A 268 -31.28 21.28 -13.69
CA PHE A 268 -30.91 21.80 -15.01
C PHE A 268 -31.03 20.75 -16.13
N VAL A 269 -30.52 19.53 -15.90
CA VAL A 269 -30.45 18.49 -16.94
C VAL A 269 -31.83 17.91 -17.32
N PRO A 270 -32.76 17.64 -16.38
CA PRO A 270 -34.13 17.28 -16.73
C PRO A 270 -34.91 18.37 -17.50
N HIS A 271 -34.75 19.64 -17.15
CA HIS A 271 -35.56 20.72 -17.71
C HIS A 271 -34.97 21.33 -18.99
N HIS A 272 -33.70 21.71 -18.99
CA HIS A 272 -33.07 22.47 -20.08
C HIS A 272 -32.35 21.58 -21.10
N CYS A 273 -31.82 20.42 -20.70
CA CYS A 273 -31.14 19.50 -21.64
C CYS A 273 -32.08 18.49 -22.33
N LYS A 274 -33.40 18.56 -22.10
CA LYS A 274 -34.37 17.59 -22.65
C LYS A 274 -34.30 17.50 -24.17
N LEU A 275 -34.37 18.63 -24.87
CA LEU A 275 -34.29 18.72 -26.34
C LEU A 275 -33.04 18.01 -26.90
N LEU A 276 -31.89 18.23 -26.27
CA LEU A 276 -30.62 17.60 -26.66
C LEU A 276 -30.64 16.08 -26.39
N LYS A 277 -31.16 15.65 -25.22
CA LYS A 277 -31.34 14.22 -24.92
C LYS A 277 -32.28 13.54 -25.92
N ASP A 278 -33.36 14.18 -26.33
CA ASP A 278 -34.31 13.63 -27.30
C ASP A 278 -33.68 13.51 -28.71
N VAL A 279 -32.78 14.43 -29.11
CA VAL A 279 -32.06 14.38 -30.39
C VAL A 279 -30.88 13.37 -30.39
N THR A 280 -30.18 13.18 -29.27
CA THR A 280 -28.99 12.29 -29.20
C THR A 280 -29.29 10.89 -28.62
N GLY A 281 -30.56 10.48 -28.55
CA GLY A 281 -30.93 9.13 -28.08
C GLY A 281 -30.74 8.90 -26.56
N GLY A 282 -30.82 9.96 -25.75
CA GLY A 282 -30.72 9.90 -24.29
C GLY A 282 -31.96 9.36 -23.57
N ALA A 283 -33.02 8.99 -24.30
CA ALA A 283 -34.26 8.40 -23.80
C ALA A 283 -34.53 7.04 -24.45
N ILE A 284 -35.05 6.08 -23.67
CA ILE A 284 -35.20 4.65 -24.05
C ILE A 284 -36.45 4.40 -24.94
N SER A 285 -36.81 5.35 -25.80
CA SER A 285 -38.09 5.35 -26.52
C SER A 285 -37.95 5.04 -28.01
N SER A 286 -38.43 3.85 -28.40
CA SER A 286 -38.76 3.43 -29.77
C SER A 286 -37.62 3.32 -30.80
N ALA A 287 -37.49 2.14 -31.40
CA ALA A 287 -36.43 1.76 -32.34
C ALA A 287 -36.55 2.35 -33.77
N LYS A 288 -37.04 3.59 -33.90
CA LYS A 288 -37.18 4.32 -35.18
C LYS A 288 -36.88 5.83 -35.11
N ALA A 289 -36.35 6.34 -34.00
CA ALA A 289 -35.94 7.74 -33.90
C ALA A 289 -34.67 8.01 -34.73
N ASP A 290 -34.68 9.10 -35.51
CA ASP A 290 -33.53 9.65 -36.23
C ASP A 290 -32.58 10.36 -35.23
N THR A 291 -31.86 9.57 -34.44
CA THR A 291 -30.95 10.06 -33.39
C THR A 291 -29.57 10.37 -33.97
N VAL A 292 -28.94 11.46 -33.52
CA VAL A 292 -27.54 11.78 -33.91
C VAL A 292 -26.57 11.20 -32.88
N PRO A 293 -25.81 10.13 -33.19
CA PRO A 293 -24.80 9.58 -32.28
C PRO A 293 -23.53 10.45 -32.24
N GLY A 294 -22.70 10.26 -31.22
CA GLY A 294 -21.36 10.85 -31.10
C GLY A 294 -21.23 11.99 -30.08
N TYR A 295 -22.34 12.45 -29.49
CA TYR A 295 -22.38 13.52 -28.49
C TYR A 295 -22.56 12.98 -27.07
N ASP A 296 -21.96 13.65 -26.08
CA ASP A 296 -22.14 13.39 -24.65
C ASP A 296 -22.20 14.73 -23.88
N PHE A 297 -23.16 15.59 -24.27
CA PHE A 297 -23.34 16.96 -23.72
C PHE A 297 -23.31 17.03 -22.19
N LEU A 298 -23.73 16.00 -21.47
CA LEU A 298 -23.67 15.98 -20.00
C LEU A 298 -22.22 15.97 -19.49
N VAL A 299 -21.34 15.23 -20.16
CA VAL A 299 -19.92 15.08 -19.81
C VAL A 299 -19.08 16.23 -20.36
N ASN A 300 -19.37 16.66 -21.59
CA ASN A 300 -18.52 17.59 -22.34
C ASN A 300 -19.00 19.06 -22.29
N SER A 301 -20.26 19.33 -21.94
CA SER A 301 -20.83 20.69 -21.85
C SER A 301 -21.32 21.04 -20.45
N VAL A 302 -22.13 20.16 -19.83
CA VAL A 302 -22.80 20.47 -18.55
C VAL A 302 -21.82 20.36 -17.39
N TRP A 303 -21.16 19.22 -17.24
CA TRP A 303 -20.24 18.97 -16.14
C TRP A 303 -19.04 19.95 -16.09
N PRO A 304 -18.38 20.33 -17.20
CA PRO A 304 -17.23 21.25 -17.15
C PRO A 304 -17.61 22.64 -16.64
N GLU A 305 -18.69 23.25 -17.14
CA GLU A 305 -19.14 24.58 -16.68
C GLU A 305 -19.63 24.55 -15.22
N ILE A 306 -20.28 23.46 -14.76
CA ILE A 306 -20.59 23.26 -13.34
C ILE A 306 -19.30 23.22 -12.50
N THR A 307 -18.33 22.37 -12.85
CA THR A 307 -17.09 22.25 -12.08
C THR A 307 -16.31 23.57 -12.07
N LYS A 308 -16.25 24.28 -13.19
CA LYS A 308 -15.62 25.57 -13.33
C LYS A 308 -16.28 26.63 -12.46
N GLY A 309 -17.61 26.76 -12.52
CA GLY A 309 -18.36 27.71 -11.68
C GLY A 309 -18.13 27.48 -10.18
N ILE A 310 -18.12 26.21 -9.73
CA ILE A 310 -17.83 25.88 -8.33
C ILE A 310 -16.35 26.17 -7.98
N GLU A 311 -15.40 25.82 -8.85
CA GLU A 311 -13.96 26.06 -8.62
C GLU A 311 -13.59 27.55 -8.61
N GLU A 312 -14.19 28.37 -9.48
CA GLU A 312 -13.91 29.80 -9.61
C GLU A 312 -14.64 30.64 -8.55
N ARG A 313 -15.90 30.31 -8.24
CA ARG A 313 -16.78 31.15 -7.38
C ARG A 313 -16.91 30.66 -5.93
N LEU A 314 -16.71 29.37 -5.69
CA LEU A 314 -16.92 28.74 -4.38
C LEU A 314 -15.63 28.12 -3.82
N ALA A 315 -14.48 28.74 -4.11
CA ALA A 315 -13.15 28.31 -3.68
C ALA A 315 -13.03 28.05 -2.15
N PHE A 316 -13.85 28.72 -1.33
CA PHE A 316 -13.91 28.50 0.11
C PHE A 316 -14.42 27.11 0.53
N LEU A 317 -15.13 26.39 -0.36
CA LEU A 317 -15.64 25.03 -0.07
C LEU A 317 -14.50 24.04 0.16
N PHE A 318 -13.42 24.15 -0.62
CA PHE A 318 -12.28 23.24 -0.62
C PHE A 318 -11.29 23.49 0.55
N ASN A 319 -11.51 24.53 1.36
CA ASN A 319 -10.62 24.90 2.46
C ASN A 319 -10.74 23.91 3.64
N PRO A 320 -9.68 23.14 3.99
CA PRO A 320 -9.73 22.15 5.05
C PRO A 320 -9.60 22.72 6.47
N GLY A 321 -9.38 24.04 6.62
CA GLY A 321 -9.02 24.68 7.90
C GLY A 321 -10.03 24.53 9.05
N ASN A 322 -11.29 24.21 8.75
CA ASN A 322 -12.26 23.68 9.72
C ASN A 322 -12.68 22.27 9.25
N PRO A 323 -12.25 21.19 9.95
CA PRO A 323 -12.55 19.82 9.55
C PRO A 323 -14.04 19.48 9.51
N ASP A 324 -14.85 19.97 10.45
CA ASP A 324 -16.28 19.64 10.50
C ASP A 324 -17.04 20.25 9.32
N LEU A 325 -16.79 21.54 9.03
CA LEU A 325 -17.35 22.20 7.85
C LEU A 325 -16.82 21.59 6.55
N PHE A 326 -15.55 21.17 6.50
CA PHE A 326 -15.00 20.47 5.34
C PHE A 326 -15.68 19.12 5.12
N TYR A 327 -15.94 18.35 6.19
CA TYR A 327 -16.69 17.10 6.12
C TYR A 327 -18.10 17.29 5.56
N GLU A 328 -18.85 18.27 6.08
CA GLU A 328 -20.22 18.55 5.63
C GLU A 328 -20.26 18.99 4.15
N ARG A 329 -19.37 19.91 3.77
CA ARG A 329 -19.26 20.41 2.38
C ARG A 329 -18.84 19.32 1.42
N TYR A 330 -17.83 18.53 1.77
CA TYR A 330 -17.38 17.40 0.96
C TYR A 330 -18.50 16.38 0.79
N SER A 331 -19.19 16.01 1.86
CA SER A 331 -20.26 15.00 1.83
C SER A 331 -21.46 15.45 1.01
N ALA A 332 -21.89 16.71 1.15
CA ALA A 332 -22.93 17.29 0.29
C ALA A 332 -22.50 17.34 -1.18
N THR A 333 -21.25 17.70 -1.46
CA THR A 333 -20.69 17.72 -2.82
C THR A 333 -20.66 16.32 -3.43
N MET A 334 -20.14 15.32 -2.72
CA MET A 334 -20.06 13.96 -3.23
C MET A 334 -21.46 13.33 -3.42
N ASP A 335 -22.45 13.70 -2.60
CA ASP A 335 -23.83 13.29 -2.88
C ASP A 335 -24.40 13.93 -4.15
N PHE A 336 -24.13 15.22 -4.38
CA PHE A 336 -24.42 15.88 -5.65
C PHE A 336 -23.76 15.16 -6.84
N VAL A 337 -22.46 14.82 -6.76
CA VAL A 337 -21.78 14.06 -7.83
C VAL A 337 -22.46 12.71 -8.08
N ARG A 338 -22.76 11.94 -7.04
CA ARG A 338 -23.49 10.65 -7.17
C ARG A 338 -24.89 10.81 -7.76
N ARG A 339 -25.58 11.92 -7.50
CA ARG A 339 -26.89 12.23 -8.14
C ARG A 339 -26.72 12.62 -9.61
N PHE A 340 -25.69 13.39 -9.95
CA PHE A 340 -25.39 13.77 -11.33
C PHE A 340 -24.99 12.55 -12.19
N GLU A 341 -24.17 11.63 -11.66
CA GLU A 341 -23.84 10.37 -12.34
C GLU A 341 -25.08 9.53 -12.70
N ARG A 342 -26.15 9.59 -11.89
CA ARG A 342 -27.42 8.90 -12.17
C ARG A 342 -28.24 9.55 -13.29
N GLN A 343 -27.88 10.76 -13.74
CA GLN A 343 -28.54 11.46 -14.85
C GLN A 343 -27.88 11.18 -16.22
N CYS A 344 -26.70 10.53 -16.24
CA CYS A 344 -26.04 10.03 -17.45
C CYS A 344 -26.89 8.97 -18.14
N SER A 345 -26.92 8.98 -19.48
CA SER A 345 -27.75 8.06 -20.29
C SER A 345 -27.27 6.60 -20.30
N SER A 346 -26.03 6.33 -19.89
CA SER A 346 -25.44 4.98 -19.94
C SER A 346 -24.22 4.85 -19.02
N GLN A 347 -23.90 3.61 -18.64
CA GLN A 347 -22.67 3.29 -17.90
C GLN A 347 -21.39 3.65 -18.69
N ALA A 348 -21.48 3.77 -20.03
CA ALA A 348 -20.40 4.27 -20.87
C ALA A 348 -20.18 5.79 -20.67
N SER A 349 -21.25 6.59 -20.61
CA SER A 349 -21.19 8.02 -20.28
C SER A 349 -20.62 8.23 -18.87
N VAL A 350 -21.06 7.45 -17.86
CA VAL A 350 -20.48 7.51 -16.49
C VAL A 350 -18.98 7.19 -16.49
N LYS A 351 -18.51 6.22 -17.29
CA LYS A 351 -17.07 5.94 -17.45
C LYS A 351 -16.32 7.11 -18.10
N ARG A 352 -16.89 7.77 -19.12
CA ARG A 352 -16.30 8.97 -19.73
C ARG A 352 -16.24 10.13 -18.74
N LEU A 353 -17.31 10.35 -17.97
CA LEU A 353 -17.39 11.38 -16.93
C LEU A 353 -16.25 11.24 -15.91
N ARG A 354 -16.05 10.04 -15.36
CA ARG A 354 -14.96 9.77 -14.39
C ARG A 354 -13.56 9.90 -14.99
N LEU A 355 -13.41 9.71 -16.30
CA LEU A 355 -12.16 9.92 -17.04
C LEU A 355 -11.98 11.37 -17.53
N HIS A 356 -12.98 12.25 -17.36
CA HIS A 356 -12.90 13.62 -17.85
C HIS A 356 -11.90 14.44 -17.02
N SER A 357 -11.17 15.34 -17.69
CA SER A 357 -10.14 16.17 -17.06
C SER A 357 -10.71 17.06 -15.96
N SER A 358 -11.88 17.66 -16.16
CA SER A 358 -12.54 18.49 -15.15
C SER A 358 -13.07 17.66 -13.97
N TYR A 359 -13.54 16.43 -14.18
CA TYR A 359 -13.93 15.52 -13.09
C TYR A 359 -12.72 15.19 -12.20
N THR A 360 -11.59 14.90 -12.83
CA THR A 360 -10.33 14.58 -12.14
C THR A 360 -9.77 15.81 -11.41
N SER A 361 -9.78 16.99 -12.05
CA SER A 361 -9.44 18.29 -11.42
C SER A 361 -10.27 18.53 -10.16
N PHE A 362 -11.59 18.47 -10.30
CA PHE A 362 -12.54 18.76 -9.24
C PHE A 362 -12.34 17.87 -8.01
N HIS A 363 -12.05 16.58 -8.21
CA HIS A 363 -11.72 15.67 -7.11
C HIS A 363 -10.35 15.99 -6.48
N ASN A 364 -9.34 16.35 -7.28
CA ASN A 364 -8.01 16.72 -6.80
C ASN A 364 -7.99 18.08 -6.04
N LYS A 365 -8.97 18.96 -6.25
CA LYS A 365 -9.13 20.20 -5.45
C LYS A 365 -9.47 19.93 -3.98
N TRP A 366 -10.08 18.79 -3.65
CA TRP A 366 -10.38 18.40 -2.28
C TRP A 366 -9.11 17.85 -1.59
N ASN A 367 -8.49 18.65 -0.73
CA ASN A 367 -7.26 18.26 -0.02
C ASN A 367 -7.52 17.31 1.16
N LEU A 368 -7.96 16.08 0.82
CA LEU A 368 -8.17 14.98 1.77
C LEU A 368 -6.93 14.64 2.61
N PRO A 369 -5.67 14.75 2.12
CA PRO A 369 -4.49 14.60 2.95
C PRO A 369 -4.39 15.59 4.11
N VAL A 370 -4.68 16.88 3.90
CA VAL A 370 -4.64 17.90 4.96
C VAL A 370 -5.84 17.76 5.91
N TYR A 371 -7.04 17.45 5.39
CA TYR A 371 -8.18 17.09 6.25
C TYR A 371 -7.83 15.92 7.20
N PHE A 372 -7.22 14.85 6.67
CA PHE A 372 -6.77 13.75 7.51
C PHE A 372 -5.69 14.17 8.51
N GLN A 373 -4.75 15.03 8.12
CA GLN A 373 -3.71 15.53 9.04
C GLN A 373 -4.28 16.33 10.21
N LEU A 374 -5.33 17.13 9.97
CA LEU A 374 -6.05 17.85 11.02
C LEU A 374 -6.81 16.90 11.94
N ARG A 375 -7.61 15.96 11.39
CA ARG A 375 -8.30 14.93 12.19
C ARG A 375 -7.33 14.01 12.95
N TYR A 376 -6.17 13.70 12.37
CA TYR A 376 -5.10 12.95 13.04
C TYR A 376 -4.57 13.72 14.25
N LYS A 377 -4.24 15.02 14.09
CA LYS A 377 -3.78 15.86 15.21
C LYS A 377 -4.86 16.00 16.28
N GLU A 378 -6.12 16.13 15.90
CA GLU A 378 -7.27 16.19 16.80
C GLU A 378 -7.42 14.91 17.63
N ILE A 379 -7.40 13.74 16.99
CA ILE A 379 -7.68 12.44 17.63
C ILE A 379 -6.44 11.90 18.36
N ALA A 380 -5.29 11.83 17.70
CA ALA A 380 -4.07 11.32 18.32
C ALA A 380 -3.54 12.30 19.39
N GLY A 381 -3.66 13.62 19.17
CA GLY A 381 -3.27 14.62 20.17
C GLY A 381 -4.14 14.57 21.43
N HIS A 382 -5.43 14.27 21.31
CA HIS A 382 -6.29 14.07 22.48
C HIS A 382 -5.83 12.86 23.33
N LEU A 383 -5.40 11.77 22.68
CA LEU A 383 -4.83 10.61 23.38
C LEU A 383 -3.45 10.91 23.98
N GLU A 384 -2.51 11.52 23.24
CA GLU A 384 -1.17 11.85 23.77
C GLU A 384 -1.23 12.82 24.97
N ASN A 385 -2.22 13.73 25.01
CA ASN A 385 -2.47 14.55 26.21
C ASN A 385 -2.85 13.66 27.40
N ALA A 386 -3.88 12.82 27.28
CA ALA A 386 -4.29 11.92 28.37
C ALA A 386 -3.18 10.95 28.80
N LEU A 387 -2.36 10.46 27.86
CA LEU A 387 -1.17 9.65 28.15
C LEU A 387 -0.09 10.42 28.91
N SER A 388 -0.06 11.75 28.79
CA SER A 388 0.85 12.65 29.53
C SER A 388 0.31 12.99 30.93
N ASP A 389 -1.01 13.13 31.07
CA ASP A 389 -1.69 13.33 32.36
C ASP A 389 -1.59 12.06 33.23
N GLY A 390 -1.57 10.88 32.60
CA GLY A 390 -1.22 9.61 33.24
C GLY A 390 -2.44 8.85 33.80
N LEU A 391 -2.27 8.19 34.95
CA LEU A 391 -3.29 7.30 35.53
C LEU A 391 -4.31 8.06 36.39
N GLU A 392 -4.97 9.06 35.78
CA GLU A 392 -6.11 9.76 36.37
C GLU A 392 -7.40 8.92 36.30
N ALA A 393 -8.27 9.09 37.29
CA ALA A 393 -9.56 8.40 37.35
C ALA A 393 -10.55 8.98 36.33
N ALA A 394 -11.34 8.11 35.70
CA ALA A 394 -12.35 8.52 34.73
C ALA A 394 -13.51 9.31 35.37
N PRO A 395 -14.25 10.13 34.59
CA PRO A 395 -15.43 10.84 35.06
C PRO A 395 -16.51 9.92 35.65
N ALA A 396 -17.26 10.41 36.63
CA ALA A 396 -18.35 9.67 37.26
C ALA A 396 -19.45 9.31 36.24
N GLY A 397 -19.64 8.00 36.01
CA GLY A 397 -20.55 7.45 35.00
C GLY A 397 -19.85 6.86 33.77
N SER A 398 -18.51 6.89 33.71
CA SER A 398 -17.72 6.20 32.68
C SER A 398 -17.90 4.67 32.71
N VAL A 399 -17.61 4.03 31.57
CA VAL A 399 -17.51 2.57 31.42
C VAL A 399 -16.11 2.05 31.84
N PHE A 400 -15.14 2.97 31.95
CA PHE A 400 -13.75 2.69 32.35
C PHE A 400 -13.45 3.34 33.72
N HIS A 401 -12.37 2.93 34.35
CA HIS A 401 -11.89 3.48 35.61
C HIS A 401 -10.80 4.55 35.40
N LEU A 402 -10.12 4.53 34.26
CA LEU A 402 -9.02 5.43 33.88
C LEU A 402 -9.42 6.34 32.72
N GLN A 403 -9.10 7.63 32.85
CA GLN A 403 -9.38 8.65 31.84
C GLN A 403 -8.74 8.31 30.48
N VAL A 404 -7.52 7.75 30.48
CA VAL A 404 -6.79 7.33 29.28
C VAL A 404 -7.53 6.26 28.48
N SER A 405 -8.14 5.30 29.18
CA SER A 405 -8.83 4.16 28.56
C SER A 405 -10.14 4.59 27.90
N GLU A 406 -10.88 5.52 28.52
CA GLU A 406 -12.04 6.16 27.93
C GLU A 406 -11.67 7.07 26.74
N VAL A 407 -10.62 7.89 26.87
CA VAL A 407 -10.13 8.75 25.77
C VAL A 407 -9.69 7.90 24.58
N LEU A 408 -9.01 6.78 24.80
CA LEU A 408 -8.69 5.82 23.74
C LEU A 408 -9.95 5.28 23.05
N TRP A 409 -10.93 4.79 23.80
CA TRP A 409 -12.17 4.26 23.23
C TRP A 409 -12.95 5.33 22.44
N SER A 410 -13.07 6.53 22.99
CA SER A 410 -13.63 7.71 22.32
C SER A 410 -12.91 8.01 21.01
N CYS A 411 -11.57 8.05 21.01
CA CYS A 411 -10.76 8.27 19.81
C CYS A 411 -10.90 7.16 18.75
N LEU A 412 -11.01 5.89 19.17
CA LEU A 412 -11.24 4.75 18.29
C LEU A 412 -12.61 4.85 17.59
N VAL A 413 -13.70 5.06 18.36
CA VAL A 413 -15.05 5.22 17.81
C VAL A 413 -15.15 6.46 16.92
N LYS A 414 -14.53 7.57 17.33
CA LYS A 414 -14.54 8.85 16.58
C LYS A 414 -13.95 8.70 15.17
N CYS A 415 -12.95 7.83 14.96
CA CYS A 415 -12.37 7.55 13.63
C CYS A 415 -13.38 7.02 12.60
N TRP A 416 -14.49 6.40 13.03
CA TRP A 416 -15.46 5.69 12.17
C TRP A 416 -16.87 6.31 12.21
N SER A 417 -16.99 7.49 12.83
CA SER A 417 -18.23 8.24 13.03
C SER A 417 -18.69 9.04 11.80
N ASP A 418 -20.01 9.23 11.65
CA ASP A 418 -20.70 9.97 10.55
C ASP A 418 -20.45 11.49 10.49
N LYS A 419 -19.39 11.99 11.13
CA LYS A 419 -18.91 13.38 11.00
C LYS A 419 -17.39 13.51 10.80
N VAL A 420 -16.68 12.38 10.79
CA VAL A 420 -15.22 12.32 10.71
C VAL A 420 -14.76 11.40 9.58
N TYR A 421 -15.41 10.25 9.44
CA TYR A 421 -15.02 9.20 8.50
C TYR A 421 -15.35 9.55 7.04
N LEU A 422 -14.32 9.59 6.19
CA LEU A 422 -14.48 9.71 4.73
C LEU A 422 -13.97 8.46 4.04
N SER A 423 -14.81 7.83 3.19
CA SER A 423 -14.51 6.56 2.52
C SER A 423 -13.16 6.51 1.77
N PRO A 424 -12.71 7.54 1.02
CA PRO A 424 -11.39 7.51 0.37
C PRO A 424 -10.20 7.46 1.36
N LEU A 425 -10.43 7.89 2.61
CA LEU A 425 -9.45 7.91 3.68
C LEU A 425 -9.53 6.68 4.60
N ALA A 426 -10.35 5.67 4.27
CA ALA A 426 -10.51 4.44 5.07
C ALA A 426 -9.16 3.79 5.44
N HIS A 427 -8.23 3.72 4.48
CA HIS A 427 -6.87 3.20 4.70
C HIS A 427 -6.06 3.98 5.76
N ARG A 428 -6.33 5.28 5.93
CA ARG A 428 -5.65 6.12 6.92
C ARG A 428 -6.33 6.07 8.29
N PHE A 429 -7.66 6.07 8.34
CA PHE A 429 -8.40 5.85 9.58
C PHE A 429 -8.15 4.45 10.16
N TRP A 430 -8.01 3.43 9.30
CA TRP A 430 -7.55 2.09 9.69
C TRP A 430 -6.14 2.11 10.27
N LYS A 431 -5.17 2.75 9.58
CA LYS A 431 -3.82 2.90 10.13
C LYS A 431 -3.84 3.62 11.49
N LEU A 432 -4.59 4.71 11.63
CA LEU A 432 -4.75 5.43 12.89
C LEU A 432 -5.33 4.54 13.99
N THR A 433 -6.37 3.76 13.69
CA THR A 433 -6.98 2.79 14.63
C THR A 433 -5.91 1.86 15.23
N MET A 434 -5.09 1.24 14.38
CA MET A 434 -3.98 0.37 14.81
C MET A 434 -2.88 1.13 15.58
N GLN A 435 -2.59 2.37 15.20
CA GLN A 435 -1.61 3.21 15.91
C GLN A 435 -2.08 3.61 17.31
N LEU A 436 -3.38 3.88 17.52
CA LEU A 436 -3.95 4.19 18.84
C LEU A 436 -3.83 2.99 19.78
N TYR A 437 -4.17 1.78 19.32
CA TYR A 437 -3.97 0.53 20.08
C TYR A 437 -2.50 0.30 20.45
N SER A 438 -1.59 0.39 19.48
CA SER A 438 -0.15 0.18 19.69
C SER A 438 0.46 1.23 20.65
N ARG A 439 0.03 2.49 20.56
CA ARG A 439 0.51 3.56 21.46
C ARG A 439 0.04 3.37 22.90
N TYR A 440 -1.20 2.93 23.11
CA TYR A 440 -1.69 2.62 24.44
C TYR A 440 -1.02 1.36 25.03
N ALA A 441 -0.81 0.31 24.22
CA ALA A 441 -0.08 -0.88 24.67
C ALA A 441 1.37 -0.55 25.09
N THR A 442 2.08 0.29 24.33
CA THR A 442 3.43 0.75 24.70
C THR A 442 3.43 1.65 25.93
N PHE A 443 2.41 2.50 26.13
CA PHE A 443 2.24 3.24 27.39
C PHE A 443 2.00 2.32 28.59
N LEU A 444 1.15 1.30 28.46
CA LEU A 444 0.95 0.30 29.51
C LEU A 444 2.25 -0.45 29.84
N GLU A 445 3.03 -0.83 28.82
CA GLU A 445 4.33 -1.46 29.02
C GLU A 445 5.32 -0.49 29.71
N GLU A 446 5.43 0.76 29.27
CA GLU A 446 6.23 1.80 29.96
C GLU A 446 5.83 1.93 31.43
N VAL A 447 4.54 2.04 31.73
CA VAL A 447 3.99 2.20 33.09
C VAL A 447 4.28 0.97 33.95
N LEU A 448 4.13 -0.24 33.40
CA LEU A 448 4.35 -1.50 34.13
C LEU A 448 5.83 -1.91 34.22
N THR A 449 6.71 -1.38 33.36
CA THR A 449 8.16 -1.64 33.40
C THR A 449 8.93 -0.61 34.22
N LYS A 450 8.51 0.67 34.25
CA LYS A 450 9.09 1.73 35.10
C LYS A 450 9.18 1.26 36.56
N THR A 451 10.39 0.98 37.00
CA THR A 451 10.74 0.78 38.41
C THR A 451 11.03 2.15 39.03
N PRO A 452 10.86 2.33 40.36
CA PRO A 452 11.27 3.56 41.01
C PRO A 452 12.78 3.72 40.85
N SER A 453 13.20 4.72 40.08
CA SER A 453 14.61 5.08 39.94
C SER A 453 15.12 5.63 41.28
N THR A 454 16.17 5.02 41.83
CA THR A 454 16.87 5.54 43.00
C THR A 454 17.75 6.72 42.58
N GLU A 455 17.14 7.80 42.10
CA GLU A 455 17.87 9.02 41.78
C GLU A 455 18.47 9.61 43.06
N VAL A 456 19.79 9.66 43.10
CA VAL A 456 20.55 10.26 44.21
C VAL A 456 20.26 11.75 44.21
N THR A 457 19.48 12.21 45.19
CA THR A 457 19.12 13.61 45.37
C THR A 457 20.38 14.48 45.43
N LYS A 458 20.65 15.26 44.38
CA LYS A 458 21.62 16.35 44.45
C LYS A 458 21.07 17.41 45.39
N GLU A 459 21.86 17.78 46.41
CA GLU A 459 21.46 18.79 47.38
C GLU A 459 21.20 20.16 46.73
N PRO A 460 20.03 20.78 46.94
CA PRO A 460 19.93 22.23 46.97
C PRO A 460 20.49 22.73 48.31
N THR A 461 21.42 23.68 48.27
CA THR A 461 22.17 24.14 49.45
C THR A 461 21.26 24.90 50.45
N ARG A 462 21.47 24.66 51.75
CA ARG A 462 20.64 25.17 52.84
C ARG A 462 21.27 26.37 53.57
N PRO A 463 20.60 27.53 53.66
CA PRO A 463 20.89 28.55 54.68
C PRO A 463 20.36 28.12 56.06
N LEU A 464 21.05 28.52 57.14
CA LEU A 464 20.73 28.08 58.51
C LEU A 464 19.47 28.77 59.09
N PRO A 465 18.74 28.09 60.01
CA PRO A 465 17.65 28.70 60.77
C PRO A 465 18.19 29.56 61.93
N SER A 466 17.32 30.42 62.48
CA SER A 466 17.53 31.09 63.78
C SER A 466 16.38 30.82 64.74
N SER A 467 16.73 30.68 66.01
CA SER A 467 15.94 30.12 67.10
C SER A 467 14.69 30.90 67.50
N ALA A 468 13.64 30.17 67.91
CA ALA A 468 12.95 30.41 69.18
C ALA A 468 12.18 29.15 69.63
N SER A 469 11.98 28.99 70.94
CA SER A 469 11.31 27.83 71.56
C SER A 469 9.89 28.17 72.00
N SER A 470 8.97 27.21 72.02
CA SER A 470 8.49 26.66 73.31
C SER A 470 7.33 25.65 73.19
N THR A 471 7.27 24.81 74.21
CA THR A 471 6.31 23.76 74.55
C THR A 471 4.83 24.12 74.49
N SER A 472 4.01 23.21 73.96
CA SER A 472 2.84 22.66 74.68
C SER A 472 2.33 21.37 74.02
N SER A 473 1.75 20.48 74.83
CA SER A 473 1.13 19.23 74.39
C SER A 473 -0.33 19.18 74.81
N ARG A 474 -1.23 18.80 73.88
CA ARG A 474 -2.49 18.07 74.15
C ARG A 474 -3.33 17.81 72.88
N THR A 475 -3.45 16.52 72.56
CA THR A 475 -4.68 15.84 72.09
C THR A 475 -5.63 16.58 71.14
N SER A 476 -5.56 16.24 69.86
CA SER A 476 -6.72 16.05 68.99
C SER A 476 -6.62 14.66 68.35
N MET A 477 -7.74 13.96 68.18
CA MET A 477 -7.78 12.70 67.42
C MET A 477 -7.94 13.04 65.95
N ASP A 478 -7.31 12.26 65.07
CA ASP A 478 -7.43 12.40 63.62
C ASP A 478 -7.56 11.01 62.99
N GLU A 479 -8.69 10.77 62.30
CA GLU A 479 -8.92 9.55 61.53
C GLU A 479 -8.51 9.80 60.08
N GLY A 480 -7.33 9.33 59.67
CA GLY A 480 -6.84 9.57 58.32
C GLY A 480 -5.39 9.16 58.12
N GLY A 481 -5.14 7.84 58.03
CA GLY A 481 -3.82 7.31 57.69
C GLY A 481 -3.44 7.59 56.23
N SER A 482 -3.16 8.86 55.90
CA SER A 482 -2.84 9.33 54.55
C SER A 482 -1.54 8.69 54.02
N GLU A 483 -1.55 8.22 52.76
CA GLU A 483 -0.41 7.52 52.15
C GLU A 483 0.72 8.47 51.73
N SER A 484 1.41 9.04 52.72
CA SER A 484 2.62 9.86 52.52
C SER A 484 3.85 8.98 52.23
N GLY A 485 3.96 8.45 51.01
CA GLY A 485 5.09 7.59 50.63
C GLY A 485 5.36 7.43 49.14
N SER A 486 6.22 8.30 48.59
CA SER A 486 6.85 8.24 47.26
C SER A 486 5.93 8.33 46.02
N PRO A 487 6.11 9.32 45.13
CA PRO A 487 5.35 9.42 43.87
C PRO A 487 5.82 8.42 42.78
N ALA A 488 6.69 7.46 43.10
CA ALA A 488 7.39 6.60 42.12
C ALA A 488 6.92 5.13 42.07
N SER A 489 5.83 4.78 42.78
CA SER A 489 5.29 3.41 42.79
C SER A 489 3.78 3.39 42.57
N LEU A 490 3.32 2.57 41.62
CA LEU A 490 1.91 2.40 41.27
C LEU A 490 1.07 1.92 42.46
N SER A 491 -0.06 2.59 42.71
CA SER A 491 -1.02 2.17 43.73
C SER A 491 -1.67 0.83 43.36
N THR A 492 -2.01 0.03 44.36
CA THR A 492 -2.78 -1.22 44.17
C THR A 492 -4.11 -0.96 43.48
N LYS A 493 -4.78 0.17 43.75
CA LYS A 493 -6.01 0.55 43.05
C LYS A 493 -5.78 0.85 41.57
N GLN A 494 -4.68 1.51 41.23
CA GLN A 494 -4.30 1.77 39.83
C GLN A 494 -4.01 0.47 39.08
N LEU A 495 -3.35 -0.52 39.71
CA LEU A 495 -3.12 -1.84 39.10
C LEU A 495 -4.44 -2.59 38.83
N VAL A 496 -5.39 -2.55 39.76
CA VAL A 496 -6.73 -3.13 39.58
C VAL A 496 -7.51 -2.41 38.47
N TYR A 497 -7.48 -1.07 38.42
CA TYR A 497 -8.12 -0.30 37.36
C TYR A 497 -7.52 -0.57 35.98
N ILE A 498 -6.19 -0.70 35.85
CA ILE A 498 -5.54 -1.14 34.61
C ILE A 498 -6.04 -2.53 34.19
N ALA A 499 -6.17 -3.48 35.13
CA ALA A 499 -6.66 -4.83 34.83
C ALA A 499 -8.10 -4.82 34.31
N ALA A 500 -8.99 -4.13 35.04
CA ALA A 500 -10.40 -3.99 34.69
C ALA A 500 -10.59 -3.32 33.33
N ASP A 501 -9.86 -2.23 33.06
CA ASP A 501 -10.01 -1.47 31.82
C ASP A 501 -9.40 -2.19 30.61
N ILE A 502 -8.30 -2.95 30.78
CA ILE A 502 -7.79 -3.84 29.72
C ILE A 502 -8.87 -4.89 29.37
N GLN A 503 -9.48 -5.54 30.37
CA GLN A 503 -10.55 -6.52 30.11
C GLN A 503 -11.74 -5.85 29.41
N LYS A 504 -12.22 -4.71 29.94
CA LYS A 504 -13.36 -3.95 29.39
C LYS A 504 -13.13 -3.56 27.93
N LEU A 505 -11.92 -3.14 27.58
CA LEU A 505 -11.56 -2.80 26.20
C LEU A 505 -11.52 -4.06 25.31
N GLN A 506 -10.99 -5.18 25.81
CA GLN A 506 -11.02 -6.47 25.09
C GLN A 506 -12.42 -7.06 24.87
N GLU A 507 -13.42 -6.66 25.66
CA GLU A 507 -14.85 -6.96 25.47
C GLU A 507 -15.50 -6.08 24.40
N LEU A 508 -14.99 -4.86 24.18
CA LEU A 508 -15.54 -3.87 23.24
C LEU A 508 -14.93 -3.94 21.82
N ILE A 509 -13.76 -4.56 21.65
CA ILE A 509 -13.13 -4.81 20.32
C ILE A 509 -14.11 -5.37 19.25
N PRO A 510 -15.02 -6.33 19.54
CA PRO A 510 -15.98 -6.84 18.56
C PRO A 510 -16.99 -5.80 18.04
N GLU A 511 -17.37 -4.83 18.88
CA GLU A 511 -18.27 -3.74 18.48
C GLU A 511 -17.57 -2.82 17.46
N LEU A 512 -16.31 -2.45 17.76
CA LEU A 512 -15.47 -1.69 16.83
C LEU A 512 -15.24 -2.48 15.53
N SER A 513 -14.97 -3.79 15.61
CA SER A 513 -14.81 -4.65 14.42
C SER A 513 -16.05 -4.60 13.52
N THR A 514 -17.24 -4.71 14.11
CA THR A 514 -18.52 -4.63 13.42
C THR A 514 -18.71 -3.26 12.74
N MET A 515 -18.39 -2.17 13.45
CA MET A 515 -18.46 -0.81 12.92
C MET A 515 -17.50 -0.60 11.73
N VAL A 516 -16.25 -1.07 11.84
CA VAL A 516 -15.25 -0.99 10.77
C VAL A 516 -15.69 -1.81 9.55
N GLN A 517 -16.16 -3.05 9.76
CA GLN A 517 -16.61 -3.94 8.69
C GLN A 517 -17.76 -3.31 7.90
N GLN A 518 -18.80 -2.80 8.58
CA GLN A 518 -19.91 -2.11 7.91
C GLN A 518 -19.44 -0.96 7.01
N ARG A 519 -18.49 -0.13 7.48
CA ARG A 519 -17.93 0.97 6.68
C ARG A 519 -17.15 0.47 5.47
N LEU A 520 -16.32 -0.56 5.63
CA LEU A 520 -15.51 -1.13 4.53
C LEU A 520 -16.39 -1.86 3.49
N GLU A 521 -17.47 -2.51 3.90
CA GLU A 521 -18.43 -3.14 2.99
C GLU A 521 -19.14 -2.11 2.09
N THR A 522 -19.43 -0.89 2.57
CA THR A 522 -19.97 0.18 1.70
C THR A 522 -19.02 0.63 0.58
N ILE A 523 -17.72 0.34 0.71
CA ILE A 523 -16.69 0.59 -0.31
C ILE A 523 -16.54 -0.63 -1.26
N GLY A 524 -17.21 -1.74 -0.94
CA GLY A 524 -17.08 -3.03 -1.65
C GLY A 524 -15.92 -3.90 -1.16
N PHE A 525 -15.27 -3.53 -0.05
CA PHE A 525 -14.15 -4.27 0.52
C PHE A 525 -14.65 -5.34 1.51
N LYS A 526 -14.46 -6.62 1.17
CA LYS A 526 -15.03 -7.78 1.90
C LYS A 526 -13.98 -8.67 2.59
N ASN A 527 -12.78 -8.16 2.85
CA ASN A 527 -11.68 -8.98 3.37
C ASN A 527 -11.77 -9.13 4.90
N PHE A 528 -11.86 -10.37 5.36
CA PHE A 528 -11.99 -10.73 6.77
C PHE A 528 -10.75 -10.42 7.64
N THR A 529 -9.59 -10.16 7.01
CA THR A 529 -8.31 -9.88 7.69
C THR A 529 -8.29 -8.64 8.60
N VAL A 530 -9.33 -7.80 8.50
CA VAL A 530 -9.61 -6.71 9.43
C VAL A 530 -9.89 -7.24 10.85
N SER A 531 -10.59 -8.37 10.95
CA SER A 531 -10.87 -9.04 12.22
C SER A 531 -9.60 -9.67 12.81
N ASP A 532 -8.75 -10.25 11.97
CA ASP A 532 -7.50 -10.89 12.41
C ASP A 532 -6.55 -9.86 13.05
N ALA A 533 -6.39 -8.68 12.44
CA ALA A 533 -5.58 -7.59 12.98
C ALA A 533 -6.15 -6.97 14.28
N LEU A 534 -7.47 -7.03 14.51
CA LEU A 534 -8.06 -6.71 15.81
C LEU A 534 -7.83 -7.83 16.83
N GLY A 535 -7.73 -9.08 16.37
CA GLY A 535 -7.22 -10.22 17.15
C GLY A 535 -5.77 -10.00 17.61
N ASP A 536 -4.88 -9.57 16.71
CA ASP A 536 -3.49 -9.20 17.04
C ASP A 536 -3.46 -8.03 18.04
N SER A 537 -4.34 -7.03 17.88
CA SER A 537 -4.47 -5.92 18.83
C SER A 537 -4.92 -6.41 20.22
N LYS A 538 -5.86 -7.35 20.28
CA LYS A 538 -6.30 -8.02 21.52
C LYS A 538 -5.18 -8.85 22.15
N ALA A 539 -4.39 -9.56 21.35
CA ALA A 539 -3.22 -10.31 21.83
C ALA A 539 -2.13 -9.36 22.39
N CYS A 540 -1.90 -8.22 21.74
CA CYS A 540 -0.98 -7.18 22.20
C CYS A 540 -1.41 -6.55 23.53
N LEU A 541 -2.70 -6.31 23.76
CA LEU A 541 -3.21 -5.90 25.07
C LEU A 541 -3.15 -7.02 26.12
N SER A 542 -3.19 -8.28 25.69
CA SER A 542 -3.12 -9.45 26.57
C SER A 542 -1.71 -9.75 27.06
N SER A 543 -0.66 -9.39 26.31
CA SER A 543 0.74 -9.62 26.73
C SER A 543 1.15 -8.77 27.95
N SER A 544 0.47 -7.63 28.19
CA SER A 544 0.67 -6.82 29.40
C SER A 544 0.12 -7.48 30.66
N VAL A 545 -0.87 -8.38 30.55
CA VAL A 545 -1.59 -8.96 31.69
C VAL A 545 -0.69 -9.82 32.59
N PRO A 546 0.16 -10.75 32.10
CA PRO A 546 1.11 -11.47 32.96
C PRO A 546 2.05 -10.54 33.74
N THR A 547 2.53 -9.45 33.12
CA THR A 547 3.42 -8.48 33.76
C THR A 547 2.69 -7.67 34.85
N LEU A 548 1.44 -7.28 34.58
CA LEU A 548 0.54 -6.65 35.56
C LEU A 548 0.27 -7.57 36.76
N ASN A 549 -0.04 -8.84 36.52
CA ASN A 549 -0.31 -9.84 37.55
C ASN A 549 0.93 -10.06 38.45
N ASN A 550 2.12 -10.15 37.85
CA ASN A 550 3.38 -10.27 38.59
C ASN A 550 3.67 -9.02 39.43
N ARG A 551 3.54 -7.81 38.85
CA ARG A 551 3.68 -6.52 39.57
C ARG A 551 2.73 -6.44 40.76
N MET A 552 1.46 -6.78 40.57
CA MET A 552 0.44 -6.70 41.60
C MET A 552 0.67 -7.74 42.71
N THR A 553 0.98 -8.99 42.34
CA THR A 553 1.35 -10.04 43.31
C THR A 553 2.55 -9.61 44.15
N GLN A 554 3.61 -9.11 43.52
CA GLN A 554 4.82 -8.64 44.21
C GLN A 554 4.49 -7.51 45.19
N HIS A 555 3.74 -6.49 44.75
CA HIS A 555 3.39 -5.34 45.58
C HIS A 555 2.49 -5.73 46.78
N LEU A 556 1.48 -6.58 46.55
CA LEU A 556 0.60 -7.12 47.60
C LEU A 556 1.41 -7.95 48.60
N THR A 557 2.19 -8.91 48.10
CA THR A 557 3.03 -9.79 48.93
C THR A 557 3.97 -8.95 49.78
N GLU A 558 4.66 -7.95 49.23
CA GLU A 558 5.57 -7.12 50.00
C GLU A 558 4.84 -6.27 51.05
N ARG A 559 3.71 -5.63 50.70
CA ARG A 559 2.89 -4.83 51.62
C ARG A 559 2.40 -5.68 52.80
N CYS A 560 1.98 -6.91 52.57
CA CYS A 560 1.53 -7.84 53.61
C CYS A 560 2.72 -8.39 54.44
N CYS A 561 3.83 -8.80 53.78
CA CYS A 561 5.03 -9.31 54.46
C CYS A 561 5.69 -8.28 55.38
N ARG A 562 5.58 -6.97 55.08
CA ARG A 562 6.06 -5.90 55.97
C ARG A 562 5.40 -5.96 57.36
N PHE A 563 4.13 -6.35 57.45
CA PHE A 563 3.44 -6.56 58.73
C PHE A 563 3.74 -7.94 59.34
N LEU A 564 3.86 -8.99 58.53
CA LEU A 564 4.18 -10.34 59.06
C LEU A 564 5.57 -10.42 59.71
N LYS A 565 6.52 -9.58 59.30
CA LYS A 565 7.82 -9.43 60.00
C LYS A 565 7.68 -9.04 61.47
N SER A 566 6.55 -8.44 61.90
CA SER A 566 6.26 -8.17 63.31
C SER A 566 6.18 -9.43 64.19
N ALA A 567 6.04 -10.64 63.61
CA ALA A 567 6.19 -11.90 64.33
C ALA A 567 7.56 -12.02 65.04
N SER A 568 8.61 -11.41 64.48
CA SER A 568 9.95 -11.36 65.11
C SER A 568 10.01 -10.54 66.40
N GLU A 569 9.01 -9.70 66.68
CA GLU A 569 8.87 -8.93 67.91
C GLU A 569 8.06 -9.67 68.99
N VAL A 570 7.32 -10.75 68.64
CA VAL A 570 6.55 -11.57 69.60
C VAL A 570 7.40 -12.09 70.78
N PRO A 571 8.68 -12.51 70.60
CA PRO A 571 9.55 -12.83 71.72
C PRO A 571 9.82 -11.67 72.69
N ARG A 572 9.87 -10.42 72.21
CA ARG A 572 10.04 -9.23 73.07
C ARG A 572 8.75 -8.84 73.79
N LEU A 573 7.58 -9.14 73.20
CA LEU A 573 6.26 -8.89 73.78
C LEU A 573 5.92 -9.77 74.99
N TYR A 574 6.67 -10.84 75.25
CA TYR A 574 6.47 -11.74 76.40
C TYR A 574 7.68 -11.82 77.33
N ARG A 575 8.93 -11.91 76.82
CA ARG A 575 10.13 -12.08 77.66
C ARG A 575 10.29 -10.97 78.69
N ARG A 576 10.36 -11.34 79.97
CA ARG A 576 10.48 -10.43 81.14
C ARG A 576 9.32 -9.44 81.28
N THR A 577 8.14 -9.78 80.75
CA THR A 577 6.91 -9.01 80.96
C THR A 577 5.95 -9.82 81.82
N ASN A 578 5.26 -9.17 82.77
CA ASN A 578 4.15 -9.80 83.51
C ASN A 578 2.87 -9.81 82.66
N LYS A 579 2.98 -10.09 81.35
CA LYS A 579 1.85 -10.18 80.44
C LYS A 579 1.16 -11.54 80.60
N ASP A 580 -0.17 -11.52 80.56
CA ASP A 580 -1.01 -12.71 80.69
C ASP A 580 -0.83 -13.70 79.52
N LEU A 581 -1.46 -14.87 79.64
CA LEU A 581 -1.54 -15.85 78.57
C LEU A 581 -2.25 -15.26 77.33
N PRO A 582 -1.78 -15.54 76.11
CA PRO A 582 -2.47 -15.13 74.90
C PRO A 582 -3.78 -15.92 74.72
N VAL A 583 -4.86 -15.20 74.39
CA VAL A 583 -6.21 -15.76 74.16
C VAL A 583 -6.76 -15.36 72.78
N ARG A 584 -6.01 -14.55 72.02
CA ARG A 584 -6.36 -14.07 70.67
C ARG A 584 -5.09 -13.90 69.83
N ALA A 585 -5.26 -13.94 68.51
CA ALA A 585 -4.19 -13.63 67.56
C ALA A 585 -3.65 -12.19 67.71
N SER A 586 -2.41 -11.99 67.29
CA SER A 586 -1.69 -10.73 67.30
C SER A 586 -2.27 -9.73 66.31
N ALA A 587 -2.46 -8.48 66.73
CA ALA A 587 -3.02 -7.40 65.91
C ALA A 587 -2.20 -7.06 64.64
N TYR A 588 -0.98 -7.57 64.46
CA TYR A 588 -0.27 -7.44 63.18
C TYR A 588 -0.91 -8.28 62.08
N MET A 589 -1.63 -9.36 62.39
CA MET A 589 -2.24 -10.25 61.39
C MET A 589 -3.40 -9.58 60.67
N ASP A 590 -4.29 -8.88 61.38
CA ASP A 590 -5.35 -8.08 60.75
C ASP A 590 -4.79 -6.97 59.85
N ASN A 591 -3.66 -6.37 60.25
CA ASN A 591 -2.97 -5.36 59.44
C ASN A 591 -2.26 -5.98 58.21
N ALA A 592 -1.75 -7.21 58.34
CA ALA A 592 -1.15 -7.97 57.23
C ALA A 592 -2.18 -8.42 56.19
N LEU A 593 -3.41 -8.76 56.61
CA LEU A 593 -4.45 -9.29 55.73
C LEU A 593 -5.41 -8.21 55.17
N ARG A 594 -5.46 -7.01 55.78
CA ARG A 594 -6.26 -5.88 55.28
C ARG A 594 -6.05 -5.55 53.78
N PRO A 595 -4.83 -5.56 53.21
CA PRO A 595 -4.64 -5.29 51.78
C PRO A 595 -5.29 -6.35 50.87
N LEU A 596 -5.33 -7.62 51.31
CA LEU A 596 -6.00 -8.69 50.57
C LEU A 596 -7.52 -8.56 50.66
N HIS A 597 -8.06 -8.27 51.84
CA HIS A 597 -9.50 -8.00 52.01
C HIS A 597 -9.98 -6.79 51.18
N GLN A 598 -9.20 -5.71 51.14
CA GLN A 598 -9.51 -4.54 50.30
C GLN A 598 -9.50 -4.86 48.81
N LEU A 599 -8.60 -5.74 48.35
CA LEU A 599 -8.60 -6.17 46.95
C LEU A 599 -9.78 -7.13 46.64
N LEU A 600 -10.20 -7.96 47.60
CA LEU A 600 -11.37 -8.82 47.45
C LEU A 600 -12.69 -8.03 47.37
N THR A 601 -12.78 -6.87 48.04
CA THR A 601 -13.94 -5.97 47.90
C THR A 601 -13.89 -5.14 46.62
N ASP A 602 -12.70 -4.70 46.21
CA ASP A 602 -12.53 -3.81 45.05
C ASP A 602 -12.47 -4.60 43.71
N SER A 603 -12.31 -5.93 43.72
CA SER A 603 -12.23 -6.77 42.51
C SER A 603 -12.98 -8.10 42.62
N SER A 604 -14.05 -8.24 41.84
CA SER A 604 -14.86 -9.47 41.77
C SER A 604 -14.30 -10.46 40.75
N GLY A 605 -13.72 -11.58 41.22
CA GLY A 605 -13.35 -12.72 40.36
C GLY A 605 -11.89 -12.76 39.87
N CYS A 606 -10.95 -12.14 40.58
CA CYS A 606 -9.54 -12.12 40.19
C CYS A 606 -8.70 -13.25 40.83
N ASN A 607 -8.12 -14.15 40.01
CA ASN A 607 -7.33 -15.32 40.45
C ASN A 607 -5.96 -15.00 41.11
N PHE A 608 -5.70 -13.75 41.50
CA PHE A 608 -4.39 -13.33 42.02
C PHE A 608 -4.20 -13.69 43.50
N THR A 609 -5.31 -13.83 44.23
CA THR A 609 -5.33 -14.03 45.69
C THR A 609 -4.62 -15.31 46.11
N GLU A 610 -4.78 -16.40 45.34
CA GLU A 610 -4.17 -17.71 45.60
C GLU A 610 -2.64 -17.65 45.58
N PHE A 611 -2.05 -17.12 44.50
CA PHE A 611 -0.60 -17.01 44.37
C PHE A 611 0.00 -15.99 45.35
N CYS A 612 -0.73 -14.90 45.66
CA CYS A 612 -0.36 -13.98 46.74
C CYS A 612 -0.30 -14.69 48.11
N ILE A 613 -1.31 -15.50 48.43
CA ILE A 613 -1.41 -16.21 49.71
C ILE A 613 -0.36 -17.32 49.82
N PHE A 614 -0.04 -18.03 48.74
CA PHE A 614 1.09 -18.98 48.75
C PHE A 614 2.42 -18.28 49.12
N GLN A 615 2.75 -17.18 48.44
CA GLN A 615 3.98 -16.41 48.72
C GLN A 615 3.97 -15.85 50.15
N LEU A 616 2.80 -15.40 50.63
CA LEU A 616 2.59 -14.92 52.00
C LEU A 616 2.87 -16.02 53.03
N VAL A 617 2.27 -17.21 52.87
CA VAL A 617 2.42 -18.36 53.76
C VAL A 617 3.87 -18.87 53.77
N PHE A 618 4.51 -18.98 52.61
CA PHE A 618 5.92 -19.36 52.52
C PHE A 618 6.83 -18.39 53.29
N ARG A 619 6.65 -17.07 53.10
CA ARG A 619 7.46 -16.05 53.78
C ARG A 619 7.16 -15.95 55.28
N TYR A 620 5.93 -16.28 55.69
CA TYR A 620 5.56 -16.37 57.10
C TYR A 620 6.16 -17.61 57.76
N PHE A 621 6.22 -18.74 57.07
CA PHE A 621 6.89 -19.96 57.51
C PHE A 621 8.39 -19.75 57.76
N GLU A 622 9.10 -19.09 56.84
CA GLU A 622 10.50 -18.69 57.08
C GLU A 622 10.64 -17.85 58.38
N THR A 623 9.78 -16.85 58.54
CA THR A 623 9.81 -15.92 59.69
C THR A 623 9.53 -16.65 61.01
N ILE A 624 8.51 -17.51 61.06
CA ILE A 624 8.14 -18.29 62.25
C ILE A 624 9.20 -19.34 62.58
N SER A 625 9.76 -20.01 61.56
CA SER A 625 10.84 -20.99 61.73
C SER A 625 12.10 -20.34 62.31
N GLU A 626 12.51 -19.17 61.81
CA GLU A 626 13.62 -18.40 62.40
C GLU A 626 13.33 -18.05 63.87
N VAL A 627 12.17 -17.48 64.16
CA VAL A 627 11.74 -17.07 65.51
C VAL A 627 11.74 -18.27 66.47
N LEU A 628 11.10 -19.38 66.13
CA LEU A 628 11.06 -20.57 66.98
C LEU A 628 12.44 -21.23 67.14
N SER A 629 13.30 -21.18 66.11
CA SER A 629 14.70 -21.61 66.26
C SER A 629 15.46 -20.72 67.26
N SER A 630 15.19 -19.41 67.28
CA SER A 630 15.81 -18.46 68.22
C SER A 630 15.30 -18.67 69.66
N VAL A 631 14.01 -18.97 69.83
CA VAL A 631 13.40 -19.34 71.11
C VAL A 631 14.05 -20.62 71.63
N ARG A 632 14.09 -21.68 70.83
CA ARG A 632 14.71 -22.96 71.21
C ARG A 632 16.19 -22.81 71.59
N LYS A 633 17.00 -22.10 70.79
CA LYS A 633 18.42 -21.84 71.10
C LYS A 633 18.60 -21.08 72.43
N MET A 634 17.74 -20.11 72.72
CA MET A 634 17.75 -19.37 73.98
C MET A 634 17.26 -20.23 75.16
N GLU A 635 16.22 -21.02 74.97
CA GLU A 635 15.66 -21.94 75.96
C GLU A 635 16.68 -23.00 76.37
N GLU A 636 17.39 -23.59 75.39
CA GLU A 636 18.49 -24.52 75.62
C GLU A 636 19.67 -23.85 76.36
N SER A 637 20.02 -22.60 76.03
CA SER A 637 21.08 -21.88 76.75
C SER A 637 20.69 -21.53 78.19
N LEU A 638 19.41 -21.19 78.44
CA LEU A 638 18.86 -20.99 79.78
C LEU A 638 18.78 -22.31 80.58
N LYS A 639 18.45 -23.44 79.94
CA LYS A 639 18.50 -24.77 80.56
C LYS A 639 19.94 -25.12 80.97
N ARG A 640 20.93 -24.92 80.08
CA ARG A 640 22.36 -25.10 80.39
C ARG A 640 22.85 -24.17 81.50
N LEU A 641 22.46 -22.89 81.51
CA LEU A 641 22.85 -21.93 82.56
C LEU A 641 22.21 -22.28 83.92
N LYS A 642 20.96 -22.74 83.94
CA LYS A 642 20.30 -23.27 85.16
C LYS A 642 20.97 -24.54 85.67
N GLN A 643 21.41 -25.45 84.77
CA GLN A 643 22.17 -26.65 85.15
C GLN A 643 23.56 -26.29 85.69
N ALA A 644 24.30 -25.39 85.04
CA ALA A 644 25.61 -24.93 85.51
C ALA A 644 25.53 -24.29 86.91
N ARG A 645 24.50 -23.48 87.19
CA ARG A 645 24.26 -22.93 88.53
C ARG A 645 23.92 -24.01 89.57
N LYS A 646 23.20 -25.06 89.20
CA LYS A 646 22.94 -26.22 90.10
C LYS A 646 24.21 -27.01 90.46
N GLY A 647 25.29 -26.89 89.70
CA GLY A 647 26.57 -27.56 89.99
C GLY A 647 27.41 -26.91 91.11
N ALA A 648 27.01 -25.75 91.64
CA ALA A 648 27.87 -24.92 92.50
C ALA A 648 27.27 -24.58 93.89
N SER A 649 26.10 -25.13 94.26
CA SER A 649 25.50 -24.88 95.59
C SER A 649 24.54 -25.99 96.02
N THR A 650 24.62 -26.38 97.29
CA THR A 650 23.64 -27.24 97.96
C THR A 650 22.29 -26.53 98.15
N ALA A 651 21.24 -27.31 98.44
CA ALA A 651 19.86 -26.88 98.23
C ALA A 651 19.37 -25.76 99.15
N THR A 652 18.68 -24.78 98.54
CA THR A 652 17.54 -24.09 99.16
C THR A 652 16.37 -24.13 98.17
N ALA A 653 15.18 -24.48 98.66
CA ALA A 653 13.95 -24.47 97.87
C ALA A 653 13.27 -23.10 98.03
N SER A 654 12.79 -22.52 96.93
CA SER A 654 11.99 -21.29 96.94
C SER A 654 11.16 -21.17 95.66
N GLY A 655 9.85 -20.98 95.83
CA GLY A 655 8.97 -20.38 94.82
C GLY A 655 8.98 -20.99 93.41
N SER A 656 8.52 -22.24 93.27
CA SER A 656 8.06 -22.71 91.95
C SER A 656 6.71 -22.05 91.63
N ASN A 657 6.72 -20.82 91.10
CA ASN A 657 5.54 -20.26 90.45
C ASN A 657 5.15 -21.17 89.29
N GLY A 658 4.07 -21.93 89.45
CA GLY A 658 3.51 -22.83 88.42
C GLY A 658 2.82 -22.09 87.26
N GLY A 659 3.36 -20.95 86.85
CA GLY A 659 2.92 -20.21 85.68
C GLY A 659 3.71 -20.66 84.43
N PRO A 660 3.07 -20.67 83.25
CA PRO A 660 3.74 -21.04 82.00
C PRO A 660 4.89 -20.08 81.66
N SER A 661 5.97 -20.65 81.12
CA SER A 661 7.20 -19.92 80.76
C SER A 661 6.92 -18.81 79.75
N ASP A 662 7.75 -17.75 79.73
CA ASP A 662 7.71 -16.74 78.66
C ASP A 662 7.85 -17.40 77.28
N ASP A 663 8.69 -18.44 77.16
CA ASP A 663 8.86 -19.22 75.93
C ASP A 663 7.60 -20.05 75.59
N THR A 664 6.83 -20.54 76.59
CA THR A 664 5.51 -21.17 76.39
C THR A 664 4.50 -20.16 75.83
N LYS A 665 4.44 -18.95 76.40
CA LYS A 665 3.55 -17.88 75.92
C LYS A 665 3.85 -17.48 74.47
N ILE A 666 5.13 -17.44 74.09
CA ILE A 666 5.56 -17.15 72.71
C ILE A 666 5.09 -18.24 71.74
N ARG A 667 5.30 -19.51 72.09
CA ARG A 667 4.85 -20.67 71.28
C ARG A 667 3.32 -20.66 71.11
N LEU A 668 2.57 -20.41 72.18
CA LEU A 668 1.10 -20.33 72.14
C LEU A 668 0.58 -19.12 71.36
N GLN A 669 1.23 -17.94 71.43
CA GLN A 669 0.85 -16.79 70.60
C GLN A 669 1.00 -17.12 69.11
N LEU A 670 2.13 -17.72 68.71
CA LEU A 670 2.37 -18.07 67.31
C LEU A 670 1.39 -19.13 66.80
N ALA A 671 0.91 -20.04 67.67
CA ALA A 671 -0.18 -20.97 67.35
C ALA A 671 -1.48 -20.22 67.01
N LEU A 672 -1.94 -19.33 67.90
CA LEU A 672 -3.14 -18.52 67.67
C LEU A 672 -3.02 -17.62 66.43
N ASP A 673 -1.81 -17.12 66.14
CA ASP A 673 -1.56 -16.27 64.97
C ASP A 673 -1.62 -17.05 63.64
N VAL A 674 -1.24 -18.33 63.63
CA VAL A 674 -1.33 -19.22 62.45
C VAL A 674 -2.71 -19.86 62.31
N GLU A 675 -3.34 -20.28 63.41
CA GLU A 675 -4.72 -20.77 63.44
C GLU A 675 -5.68 -19.70 62.85
N TYR A 676 -5.52 -18.43 63.27
CA TYR A 676 -6.29 -17.31 62.74
C TYR A 676 -5.99 -17.00 61.25
N LEU A 677 -4.74 -17.15 60.79
CA LEU A 677 -4.42 -17.03 59.36
C LEU A 677 -5.19 -18.08 58.53
N GLY A 678 -5.31 -19.32 59.04
CA GLY A 678 -6.11 -20.38 58.41
C GLY A 678 -7.60 -20.03 58.30
N GLU A 679 -8.19 -19.46 59.37
CA GLU A 679 -9.58 -18.98 59.32
C GLU A 679 -9.79 -17.88 58.27
N GLN A 680 -8.85 -16.93 58.15
CA GLN A 680 -9.00 -15.82 57.21
C GLN A 680 -8.82 -16.28 55.76
N ILE A 681 -7.95 -17.25 55.49
CA ILE A 681 -7.83 -17.92 54.20
C ILE A 681 -9.16 -18.58 53.79
N GLN A 682 -9.85 -19.27 54.72
CA GLN A 682 -11.19 -19.82 54.48
C GLN A 682 -12.23 -18.72 54.19
N LYS A 683 -12.19 -17.59 54.92
CA LYS A 683 -13.08 -16.44 54.70
C LYS A 683 -12.82 -15.74 53.35
N MET A 684 -11.62 -15.84 52.80
CA MET A 684 -11.28 -15.41 51.44
C MET A 684 -11.70 -16.42 50.34
N GLY A 685 -12.31 -17.56 50.71
CA GLY A 685 -12.87 -18.54 49.78
C GLY A 685 -11.90 -19.64 49.31
N LEU A 686 -10.69 -19.72 49.87
CA LEU A 686 -9.69 -20.75 49.55
C LEU A 686 -9.62 -21.82 50.64
N GLN A 687 -9.32 -23.06 50.28
CA GLN A 687 -9.05 -24.11 51.27
C GLN A 687 -7.59 -24.04 51.75
N PRO A 688 -7.32 -23.97 53.07
CA PRO A 688 -5.95 -24.00 53.59
C PRO A 688 -5.17 -25.29 53.27
N CYS A 689 -5.87 -26.36 52.89
CA CYS A 689 -5.28 -27.62 52.44
C CYS A 689 -4.62 -27.53 51.05
N ASP A 690 -5.15 -26.66 50.17
CA ASP A 690 -4.69 -26.54 48.78
C ASP A 690 -3.45 -25.62 48.68
N ILE A 691 -3.22 -24.78 49.70
CA ILE A 691 -2.08 -23.87 49.78
C ILE A 691 -0.84 -24.63 50.28
N THR A 692 0.11 -24.82 49.37
CA THR A 692 1.40 -25.45 49.65
C THR A 692 2.14 -24.75 50.80
N MET A 693 2.78 -25.55 51.65
CA MET A 693 3.43 -25.16 52.92
C MET A 693 2.50 -24.70 54.06
N PHE A 694 1.19 -24.47 53.87
CA PHE A 694 0.31 -24.11 54.99
C PHE A 694 0.17 -25.26 56.01
N SER A 695 0.03 -26.50 55.53
CA SER A 695 0.04 -27.70 56.38
C SER A 695 1.33 -27.81 57.19
N THR A 696 2.50 -27.66 56.54
CA THR A 696 3.81 -27.71 57.20
C THR A 696 3.99 -26.58 58.23
N LEU A 697 3.39 -25.40 58.00
CA LEU A 697 3.36 -24.31 58.98
C LEU A 697 2.48 -24.65 60.19
N MET A 698 1.28 -25.22 59.97
CA MET A 698 0.42 -25.71 61.05
C MET A 698 1.13 -26.79 61.89
N GLU A 699 1.83 -27.73 61.27
CA GLU A 699 2.55 -28.79 61.98
C GLU A 699 3.76 -28.26 62.77
N LEU A 700 4.58 -27.39 62.18
CA LEU A 700 5.73 -26.77 62.84
C LEU A 700 5.32 -25.97 64.09
N VAL A 701 4.14 -25.37 64.09
CA VAL A 701 3.62 -24.62 65.25
C VAL A 701 2.83 -25.51 66.22
N ARG A 702 2.19 -26.58 65.75
CA ARG A 702 1.63 -27.65 66.61
C ARG A 702 2.73 -28.31 67.44
N GLU A 703 3.83 -28.74 66.81
CA GLU A 703 5.01 -29.27 67.53
C GLU A 703 5.57 -28.25 68.53
N ALA A 704 5.60 -26.96 68.14
CA ALA A 704 6.07 -25.91 69.03
C ALA A 704 5.16 -25.71 70.26
N ARG A 705 3.85 -25.97 70.14
CA ARG A 705 2.83 -25.93 71.20
C ARG A 705 2.83 -27.19 72.08
N GLU A 706 2.97 -28.38 71.49
CA GLU A 706 3.15 -29.65 72.23
C GLU A 706 4.44 -29.67 73.06
N LEU A 707 5.46 -28.88 72.67
CA LEU A 707 6.68 -28.62 73.47
C LEU A 707 6.51 -27.52 74.55
N ALA A 708 5.31 -26.97 74.70
CA ALA A 708 5.01 -25.82 75.55
C ALA A 708 4.02 -26.13 76.70
N GLU A 709 3.22 -27.18 76.52
CA GLU A 709 2.27 -27.78 77.47
C GLU A 709 2.98 -28.80 78.40
#